data_AF-A0A1J5JD18-F1
#
_entry.id   AF-A0A1J5JD18-F1
#
_cell.length_a   1.000
_cell.length_b   1.000
_cell.length_c   1.000
_cell.angle_alpha   90.00
_cell.angle_beta   90.00
_cell.angle_gamma   90.00
#
_symmetry.space_group_name_H-M   'P 1'
#
loop_
_entity.id
_entity.type
_entity.pdbx_description
1 polymer ?
#
loop_
_entity_poly.entity_id
_entity_poly.type
_entity_poly.pdbx_seq_one_letter_code
_entity_poly.pdbx_strand_id
1 'polypeptide(L)'
;MASGQAPGDIATRPQVTHAGAESIGRRKSDDSDGLDFESLFRQGLSIVQEVSGKNWTDYNQHDPGVTILEALCYVLTELVYRTGFPVADMLPDSEGRIDFARQALYRPEEIFPSHPVTESDYRKLILTSIPFIDNVWIRPVDREEAGRPGLSRIYVQLSERVSDQDQEVVARAFCDVVRKLYGANRNLCEDLAGVEVVRRIPFSLRGEVEIDGKREPADILAEICFECSQYMSPRVPVHSHAERFKQGESLEELFTGVFSEKGYIDDDELYPWRGHFSISDLVSVIAGIDGVKNINQLAFVDGFGNETDSINLESSLSHRAVACLTASLPIEDMRLIKGGKVFPISRQDVQQEFRRLDYTYQVSRQHSYSFEWLEELLPQGVYRKLGEYYSMQNHFPDIYGLNAFGVPDTATDERKAQAAQLNAYLLFFEQVMANFLQHMHEIPRLFSVDGQLSQSYFHQVLDNDAVPGVEPLYLDGMDGRLAGLMRRYDNFDDRRNRILDFLLALYGEKFSQNSLRHFFPEHTKDQRIDNKLAFVKHIVQLGKNRSAAFDDRNPVSGDENCSGLESRLGLLLGLRESEAVRDENSGDSRAGEFHLVEHILLRPTAGARHQNLDVPEGFYGLRLSLLFAVRGSGSSGLAFRQLVEETVARNCPAHIHPEVFWLDVPDMTRFRELHDSWLQARRTPTLAAQVVDEAASALLGFLLELRKPPAT
;
A
#
# COMPACT_ATOMS: atom_id res chain seq x y z
N MET A 1 56.75 -2.18 24.58
CA MET A 1 57.23 -3.01 23.46
C MET A 1 56.35 -4.25 23.44
N ALA A 2 55.20 -4.17 22.79
CA ALA A 2 54.97 -4.43 21.36
C ALA A 2 54.69 -5.92 21.10
N SER A 3 53.41 -6.27 21.02
CA SER A 3 52.85 -7.31 20.12
C SER A 3 51.33 -7.37 20.28
N GLY A 4 50.61 -6.53 19.52
CA GLY A 4 49.18 -6.69 19.26
C GLY A 4 49.00 -7.21 17.84
N GLN A 5 48.50 -8.43 17.71
CA GLN A 5 47.99 -8.99 16.46
C GLN A 5 46.49 -8.72 16.38
N ALA A 6 46.07 -8.01 15.33
CA ALA A 6 44.67 -7.79 14.96
C ALA A 6 44.17 -8.92 14.05
N PRO A 7 42.87 -9.28 14.11
CA PRO A 7 42.24 -10.26 13.24
C PRO A 7 41.86 -9.66 11.88
N GLY A 8 41.80 -10.52 10.87
CA GLY A 8 41.74 -10.19 9.47
C GLY A 8 40.35 -9.91 8.88
N ASP A 9 40.43 -9.21 7.75
CA ASP A 9 39.60 -9.25 6.54
C ASP A 9 38.07 -9.27 6.69
N ILE A 10 37.53 -8.05 6.78
CA ILE A 10 36.18 -7.72 6.33
C ILE A 10 36.21 -7.59 4.81
N ALA A 11 35.34 -8.35 4.14
CA ALA A 11 35.14 -8.34 2.70
C ALA A 11 34.93 -6.91 2.18
N THR A 12 35.81 -6.51 1.28
CA THR A 12 35.83 -5.25 0.56
C THR A 12 34.60 -5.06 -0.30
N ARG A 13 33.97 -3.87 -0.19
CA ARG A 13 33.02 -3.29 -1.14
C ARG A 13 33.48 -3.54 -2.60
N PRO A 14 32.57 -3.78 -3.56
CA PRO A 14 32.94 -3.68 -4.97
C PRO A 14 33.33 -2.22 -5.24
N GLN A 15 34.62 -2.00 -5.52
CA GLN A 15 35.11 -0.74 -6.06
C GLN A 15 34.46 -0.53 -7.43
N VAL A 16 33.58 0.46 -7.52
CA VAL A 16 33.25 1.09 -8.80
C VAL A 16 34.55 1.67 -9.32
N THR A 17 35.10 1.06 -10.36
CA THR A 17 36.31 1.52 -11.02
C THR A 17 36.05 2.91 -11.61
N HIS A 18 36.65 3.94 -11.00
CA HIS A 18 36.85 5.22 -11.66
C HIS A 18 37.76 4.99 -12.87
N ALA A 19 37.14 4.89 -14.05
CA ALA A 19 37.86 5.00 -15.30
C ALA A 19 38.56 6.37 -15.33
N GLY A 20 39.85 6.34 -15.63
CA GLY A 20 40.75 7.49 -15.58
C GLY A 20 40.29 8.64 -16.47
N ALA A 21 40.70 9.84 -16.07
CA ALA A 21 40.64 11.04 -16.87
C ALA A 21 41.52 10.87 -18.12
N GLU A 22 40.97 10.27 -19.17
CA GLU A 22 41.46 10.43 -20.53
C GLU A 22 40.95 11.79 -21.05
N SER A 23 41.84 12.59 -21.63
CA SER A 23 41.48 13.81 -22.33
C SER A 23 40.53 13.47 -23.48
N ILE A 24 39.22 13.67 -23.27
CA ILE A 24 38.21 13.41 -24.29
C ILE A 24 38.39 14.42 -25.41
N GLY A 25 39.02 13.99 -26.51
CA GLY A 25 38.81 14.62 -27.80
C GLY A 25 37.33 14.51 -28.12
N ARG A 26 36.59 15.62 -28.04
CA ARG A 26 35.19 15.72 -28.47
C ARG A 26 35.11 15.28 -29.93
N ARG A 27 34.70 14.02 -30.17
CA ARG A 27 34.05 13.68 -31.44
C ARG A 27 32.74 14.46 -31.46
N LYS A 28 32.57 15.37 -32.42
CA LYS A 28 31.26 15.91 -32.80
C LYS A 28 30.41 14.71 -33.23
N SER A 29 29.65 14.13 -32.30
CA SER A 29 28.48 13.35 -32.67
C SER A 29 27.42 14.36 -33.07
N ASP A 30 26.96 14.32 -34.32
CA ASP A 30 25.79 15.09 -34.73
C ASP A 30 24.64 14.76 -33.77
N ASP A 31 23.99 15.78 -33.24
CA ASP A 31 22.80 15.61 -32.42
C ASP A 31 21.69 14.99 -33.28
N SER A 32 21.20 13.81 -32.88
CA SER A 32 20.20 13.06 -33.67
C SER A 32 18.89 13.80 -33.83
N ASP A 33 18.58 14.72 -32.91
CA ASP A 33 17.34 15.49 -32.90
C ASP A 33 17.49 16.84 -33.60
N GLY A 34 18.72 17.21 -34.00
CA GLY A 34 19.01 18.46 -34.69
C GLY A 34 18.78 19.71 -33.84
N LEU A 35 18.92 19.59 -32.51
CA LEU A 35 18.70 20.66 -31.53
C LEU A 35 20.01 21.30 -31.04
N ASP A 36 21.16 20.88 -31.58
CA ASP A 36 22.41 21.60 -31.42
C ASP A 36 22.39 22.98 -32.10
N PHE A 37 23.32 23.85 -31.69
CA PHE A 37 23.40 25.22 -32.19
C PHE A 37 23.49 25.31 -33.72
N GLU A 38 24.36 24.50 -34.35
CA GLU A 38 24.61 24.57 -35.79
C GLU A 38 23.36 24.18 -36.59
N SER A 39 22.60 23.20 -36.09
CA SER A 39 21.36 22.71 -36.68
C SER A 39 20.21 23.70 -36.48
N LEU A 40 20.04 24.23 -35.27
CA LEU A 40 19.06 25.28 -34.96
C LEU A 40 19.29 26.53 -35.82
N PHE A 41 20.54 26.98 -35.93
CA PHE A 41 20.89 28.15 -36.72
C PHE A 41 20.62 27.92 -38.22
N ARG A 42 21.02 26.75 -38.75
CA ARG A 42 20.75 26.38 -40.15
C ARG A 42 19.25 26.34 -40.44
N GLN A 43 18.46 25.77 -39.54
CA GLN A 43 17.01 25.70 -39.67
C GLN A 43 16.37 27.09 -39.59
N GLY A 44 16.75 27.90 -38.60
CA GLY A 44 16.28 29.27 -38.46
C GLY A 44 16.60 30.11 -39.68
N LEU A 45 17.81 30.01 -40.22
CA LEU A 45 18.22 30.73 -41.43
C LEU A 45 17.39 30.30 -42.65
N SER A 46 17.14 28.98 -42.80
CA SER A 46 16.29 28.46 -43.87
C SER A 46 14.87 29.03 -43.78
N ILE A 47 14.28 29.10 -42.58
CA ILE A 47 12.94 29.66 -42.37
C ILE A 47 12.92 31.14 -42.73
N VAL A 48 13.91 31.91 -42.28
CA VAL A 48 14.01 33.34 -42.58
C VAL A 48 14.16 33.58 -44.09
N GLN A 49 14.98 32.78 -44.78
CA GLN A 49 15.16 32.86 -46.23
C GLN A 49 13.86 32.57 -47.00
N GLU A 50 13.11 31.55 -46.56
CA GLU A 50 11.83 31.19 -47.18
C GLU A 50 10.78 32.30 -47.01
N VAL A 51 10.66 32.85 -45.80
CA VAL A 51 9.61 33.82 -45.46
C VAL A 51 9.95 35.24 -45.94
N SER A 52 11.24 35.61 -45.95
CA SER A 52 11.67 37.01 -46.15
C SER A 52 12.68 37.23 -47.28
N GLY A 53 13.13 36.18 -47.98
CA GLY A 53 14.21 36.26 -48.98
C GLY A 53 13.97 37.17 -50.18
N LYS A 54 12.75 37.70 -50.34
CA LYS A 54 12.45 38.76 -51.34
C LYS A 54 12.80 40.17 -50.85
N ASN A 55 12.83 40.38 -49.54
CA ASN A 55 13.05 41.69 -48.91
C ASN A 55 14.38 41.75 -48.16
N TRP A 56 14.71 40.72 -47.39
CA TRP A 56 16.00 40.58 -46.70
C TRP A 56 16.85 39.61 -47.50
N THR A 57 17.95 40.08 -48.09
CA THR A 57 18.79 39.26 -49.00
C THR A 57 20.23 39.09 -48.51
N ASP A 58 20.62 39.83 -47.47
CA ASP A 58 21.95 39.76 -46.87
C ASP A 58 21.90 38.94 -45.59
N TYR A 59 22.58 37.79 -45.58
CA TYR A 59 22.62 36.86 -44.46
C TYR A 59 24.03 36.66 -43.91
N ASN A 60 24.87 37.68 -44.06
CA ASN A 60 26.24 37.65 -43.54
C ASN A 60 26.30 38.05 -42.06
N GLN A 61 27.41 37.71 -41.40
CA GLN A 61 27.64 37.95 -39.96
C GLN A 61 27.61 39.43 -39.52
N HIS A 62 27.69 40.38 -40.45
CA HIS A 62 27.64 41.80 -40.12
C HIS A 62 26.20 42.33 -40.05
N ASP A 63 25.22 41.56 -40.52
CA ASP A 63 23.81 41.92 -40.47
C ASP A 63 23.27 41.73 -39.04
N PRO A 64 22.71 42.77 -38.39
CA PRO A 64 22.19 42.67 -37.03
C PRO A 64 21.06 41.64 -36.84
N GLY A 65 20.27 41.37 -37.87
CA GLY A 65 19.23 40.34 -37.83
C GLY A 65 19.82 38.93 -37.77
N VAL A 66 20.94 38.68 -38.45
CA VAL A 66 21.68 37.42 -38.35
C VAL A 66 22.26 37.27 -36.95
N THR A 67 22.83 38.32 -36.38
CA THR A 67 23.33 38.30 -34.99
C THR A 67 22.23 37.98 -33.98
N ILE A 68 21.02 38.55 -34.16
CA ILE A 68 19.85 38.24 -33.32
C ILE A 68 19.47 36.76 -33.45
N LEU A 69 19.45 36.22 -34.67
CA LEU A 69 19.14 34.82 -34.92
C LEU A 69 20.19 33.89 -34.28
N GLU A 70 21.48 34.20 -34.40
CA GLU A 70 22.57 33.46 -33.75
C GLU A 70 22.39 33.46 -32.22
N ALA A 71 22.17 34.62 -31.61
CA ALA A 71 21.98 34.73 -30.16
C ALA A 71 20.74 33.93 -29.69
N LEU A 72 19.64 33.98 -30.44
CA LEU A 72 18.43 33.22 -30.13
C LEU A 72 18.70 31.71 -30.21
N CYS A 73 19.33 31.23 -31.29
CA CYS A 73 19.66 29.82 -31.45
C CYS A 73 20.60 29.32 -30.35
N TYR A 74 21.54 30.16 -29.89
CA TYR A 74 22.41 29.81 -28.77
C TYR A 74 21.63 29.64 -27.47
N VAL A 75 20.77 30.59 -27.09
CA VAL A 75 19.98 30.50 -25.85
C VAL A 75 18.98 29.35 -25.90
N LEU A 76 18.41 29.03 -27.07
CA LEU A 76 17.57 27.84 -27.21
C LEU A 76 18.28 26.53 -26.83
N THR A 77 19.60 26.43 -27.04
CA THR A 77 20.36 25.24 -26.61
C THR A 77 20.35 25.05 -25.08
N GLU A 78 20.20 26.12 -24.30
CA GLU A 78 20.06 26.03 -22.86
C GLU A 78 18.73 25.39 -22.46
N LEU A 79 17.64 25.79 -23.13
CA LEU A 79 16.32 25.20 -22.90
C LEU A 79 16.35 23.70 -23.20
N VAL A 80 16.95 23.31 -24.34
CA VAL A 80 17.14 21.90 -24.74
C VAL A 80 17.99 21.15 -23.73
N TYR A 81 19.08 21.75 -23.25
CA TYR A 81 19.95 21.16 -22.23
C TYR A 81 19.17 20.87 -20.94
N ARG A 82 18.35 21.83 -20.48
CA ARG A 82 17.55 21.66 -19.27
C ARG A 82 16.44 20.61 -19.44
N THR A 83 15.81 20.50 -20.61
CA THR A 83 14.81 19.44 -20.84
C THR A 83 15.38 18.04 -20.81
N GLY A 84 16.70 17.90 -21.02
CA GLY A 84 17.40 16.62 -20.93
C GLY A 84 17.71 16.15 -19.51
N PHE A 85 17.36 16.91 -18.46
CA PHE A 85 17.60 16.47 -17.09
C PHE A 85 16.76 15.23 -16.73
N PRO A 86 17.28 14.32 -15.88
CA PRO A 86 16.49 13.22 -15.34
C PRO A 86 15.23 13.73 -14.63
N VAL A 87 14.12 13.01 -14.74
CA VAL A 87 12.86 13.37 -14.06
C VAL A 87 13.06 13.51 -12.55
N ALA A 88 13.89 12.66 -11.94
CA ALA A 88 14.23 12.73 -10.52
C ALA A 88 14.85 14.08 -10.11
N ASP A 89 15.59 14.76 -10.99
CA ASP A 89 16.18 16.08 -10.71
C ASP A 89 15.16 17.22 -10.80
N MET A 90 13.97 16.96 -11.36
CA MET A 90 12.91 17.96 -11.45
C MET A 90 12.07 18.03 -10.18
N LEU A 91 11.96 16.93 -9.43
CA LEU A 91 11.07 16.78 -8.27
C LEU A 91 11.53 17.41 -6.94
N PRO A 92 12.83 17.48 -6.59
CA PRO A 92 13.25 17.88 -5.25
C PRO A 92 13.03 19.37 -4.96
N ASP A 93 12.84 19.67 -3.67
CA ASP A 93 12.83 21.03 -3.14
C ASP A 93 14.26 21.63 -3.05
N SER A 94 14.38 22.89 -2.59
CA SER A 94 15.68 23.56 -2.42
C SER A 94 16.61 22.89 -1.40
N GLU A 95 16.10 21.98 -0.57
CA GLU A 95 16.87 21.17 0.37
C GLU A 95 17.26 19.81 -0.22
N GLY A 96 16.87 19.52 -1.47
CA GLY A 96 17.16 18.27 -2.16
C GLY A 96 16.19 17.13 -1.82
N ARG A 97 15.04 17.42 -1.17
CA ARG A 97 14.08 16.39 -0.74
C ARG A 97 12.94 16.25 -1.74
N ILE A 98 12.58 15.00 -2.05
CA ILE A 98 11.42 14.67 -2.87
C ILE A 98 10.21 14.40 -1.97
N ASP A 99 9.09 15.09 -2.23
CA ASP A 99 7.83 14.89 -1.52
C ASP A 99 6.96 13.84 -2.22
N PHE A 100 7.32 12.57 -2.06
CA PHE A 100 6.65 11.45 -2.72
C PHE A 100 5.13 11.44 -2.53
N ALA A 101 4.63 11.78 -1.34
CA ALA A 101 3.20 11.85 -1.05
C ALA A 101 2.50 12.90 -1.91
N ARG A 102 3.12 14.07 -2.11
CA ARG A 102 2.60 15.10 -3.02
C ARG A 102 2.57 14.64 -4.47
N GLN A 103 3.52 13.82 -4.92
CA GLN A 103 3.50 13.24 -6.27
C GLN A 103 2.63 11.97 -6.38
N ALA A 104 1.99 11.54 -5.28
CA ALA A 104 1.33 10.25 -5.19
C ALA A 104 2.22 9.11 -5.68
N LEU A 105 3.47 9.11 -5.22
CA LEU A 105 4.42 8.01 -5.36
C LEU A 105 4.50 7.32 -3.99
N TYR A 106 4.27 6.02 -3.95
CA TYR A 106 4.17 5.26 -2.70
C TYR A 106 5.34 4.31 -2.55
N ARG A 107 5.72 4.05 -1.29
CA ARG A 107 6.83 3.15 -0.99
C ARG A 107 6.41 1.68 -1.19
N PRO A 108 7.35 0.77 -1.50
CA PRO A 108 7.05 -0.64 -1.72
C PRO A 108 6.23 -1.30 -0.60
N GLU A 109 6.60 -1.05 0.66
CA GLU A 109 5.95 -1.57 1.86
C GLU A 109 4.56 -0.96 2.13
N GLU A 110 4.17 0.07 1.39
CA GLU A 110 2.85 0.67 1.46
C GLU A 110 1.94 0.19 0.32
N ILE A 111 2.49 0.09 -0.90
CA ILE A 111 1.69 -0.15 -2.12
C ILE A 111 1.49 -1.63 -2.47
N PHE A 112 2.47 -2.50 -2.19
CA PHE A 112 2.39 -3.92 -2.52
C PHE A 112 1.52 -4.75 -1.56
N PRO A 113 1.54 -4.50 -0.23
CA PRO A 113 0.76 -5.31 0.69
C PRO A 113 -0.74 -5.26 0.44
N SER A 114 -1.39 -6.40 0.62
CA SER A 114 -2.84 -6.54 0.50
C SER A 114 -3.51 -6.68 1.86
N HIS A 115 -4.84 -6.52 1.87
CA HIS A 115 -5.66 -7.00 2.98
C HIS A 115 -5.54 -8.54 3.11
N PRO A 116 -5.71 -9.14 4.30
CA PRO A 116 -5.76 -10.59 4.42
C PRO A 116 -6.97 -11.18 3.70
N VAL A 117 -6.74 -12.07 2.74
CA VAL A 117 -7.82 -12.71 1.97
C VAL A 117 -7.87 -14.22 2.20
N THR A 118 -6.71 -14.85 2.32
CA THR A 118 -6.59 -16.30 2.42
C THR A 118 -6.54 -16.78 3.87
N GLU A 119 -6.76 -18.08 4.07
CA GLU A 119 -6.50 -18.71 5.38
C GLU A 119 -5.06 -18.46 5.83
N SER A 120 -4.08 -18.59 4.93
CA SER A 120 -2.67 -18.28 5.21
C SER A 120 -2.49 -16.85 5.67
N ASP A 121 -3.08 -15.87 4.98
CA ASP A 121 -2.98 -14.46 5.36
C ASP A 121 -3.48 -14.18 6.76
N TYR A 122 -4.66 -14.71 7.12
CA TYR A 122 -5.19 -14.56 8.46
C TYR A 122 -4.31 -15.26 9.51
N ARG A 123 -3.74 -16.42 9.19
CA ARG A 123 -2.77 -17.09 10.08
C ARG A 123 -1.54 -16.18 10.30
N LYS A 124 -0.97 -15.62 9.23
CA LYS A 124 0.17 -14.69 9.30
C LYS A 124 -0.16 -13.44 10.10
N LEU A 125 -1.33 -12.84 9.87
CA LEU A 125 -1.82 -11.68 10.61
C LEU A 125 -1.89 -11.97 12.11
N ILE A 126 -2.54 -13.07 12.50
CA ILE A 126 -2.72 -13.45 13.91
C ILE A 126 -1.36 -13.73 14.57
N LEU A 127 -0.50 -14.50 13.90
CA LEU A 127 0.80 -14.95 14.44
C LEU A 127 1.80 -13.81 14.60
N THR A 128 1.71 -12.76 13.78
CA THR A 128 2.59 -11.59 13.88
C THR A 128 2.00 -10.47 14.75
N SER A 129 0.68 -10.41 14.91
CA SER A 129 0.03 -9.35 15.71
C SER A 129 -0.17 -9.72 17.18
N ILE A 130 -0.34 -11.01 17.50
CA ILE A 130 -0.70 -11.45 18.85
C ILE A 130 0.45 -12.30 19.43
N PRO A 131 1.16 -11.82 20.47
CA PRO A 131 2.23 -12.58 21.10
C PRO A 131 1.68 -13.81 21.81
N PHE A 132 2.56 -14.78 22.08
CA PHE A 132 2.24 -16.03 22.80
C PHE A 132 1.25 -16.95 22.09
N ILE A 133 1.05 -16.79 20.78
CA ILE A 133 0.41 -17.80 19.92
C ILE A 133 1.52 -18.54 19.17
N ASP A 134 1.61 -19.86 19.37
CA ASP A 134 2.61 -20.72 18.73
C ASP A 134 2.17 -21.13 17.31
N ASN A 135 0.87 -21.39 17.12
CA ASN A 135 0.25 -21.71 15.84
C ASN A 135 -1.25 -21.36 15.86
N VAL A 136 -1.85 -21.25 14.68
CA VAL A 136 -3.27 -20.98 14.49
C VAL A 136 -3.76 -21.69 13.23
N TRP A 137 -4.97 -22.24 13.28
CA TRP A 137 -5.63 -22.85 12.12
C TRP A 137 -7.01 -22.25 11.91
N ILE A 138 -7.38 -22.11 10.66
CA ILE A 138 -8.68 -21.58 10.24
C ILE A 138 -9.35 -22.67 9.44
N ARG A 139 -10.63 -22.91 9.70
CA ARG A 139 -11.38 -23.95 9.00
C ARG A 139 -12.77 -23.45 8.65
N PRO A 140 -13.25 -23.71 7.42
CA PRO A 140 -14.65 -23.50 7.10
C PRO A 140 -15.52 -24.43 7.96
N VAL A 141 -16.70 -23.96 8.36
CA VAL A 141 -17.68 -24.81 9.05
C VAL A 141 -18.32 -25.77 8.05
N ASP A 142 -18.40 -27.05 8.40
CA ASP A 142 -18.90 -28.10 7.51
C ASP A 142 -20.32 -27.84 7.03
N ARG A 143 -20.60 -28.25 5.78
CA ARG A 143 -21.90 -28.03 5.13
C ARG A 143 -23.06 -28.70 5.86
N GLU A 144 -22.81 -29.77 6.62
CA GLU A 144 -23.83 -30.50 7.37
C GLU A 144 -24.12 -29.90 8.76
N GLU A 145 -23.14 -29.22 9.40
CA GLU A 145 -23.35 -28.51 10.68
C GLU A 145 -23.90 -27.09 10.49
N ALA A 146 -23.58 -26.41 9.39
CA ALA A 146 -24.08 -25.05 9.14
C ALA A 146 -24.25 -24.61 7.68
N GLY A 147 -23.83 -25.38 6.67
CA GLY A 147 -24.26 -25.19 5.27
C GLY A 147 -24.01 -23.80 4.64
N ARG A 148 -23.04 -23.01 5.14
CA ARG A 148 -22.91 -21.59 4.77
C ARG A 148 -21.48 -21.23 4.34
N PRO A 149 -21.23 -21.04 3.03
CA PRO A 149 -19.98 -20.44 2.54
C PRO A 149 -19.69 -19.11 3.24
N GLY A 150 -18.42 -18.84 3.53
CA GLY A 150 -17.97 -17.62 4.25
C GLY A 150 -17.99 -17.72 5.77
N LEU A 151 -18.41 -18.85 6.37
CA LEU A 151 -18.37 -19.03 7.83
C LEU A 151 -17.21 -19.93 8.25
N SER A 152 -16.32 -19.39 9.10
CA SER A 152 -15.11 -20.10 9.54
C SER A 152 -14.97 -20.17 11.06
N ARG A 153 -14.18 -21.12 11.56
CA ARG A 153 -13.77 -21.22 12.96
C ARG A 153 -12.25 -21.13 13.05
N ILE A 154 -11.76 -20.40 14.05
CA ILE A 154 -10.34 -20.24 14.32
C ILE A 154 -9.95 -21.09 15.53
N TYR A 155 -8.87 -21.85 15.40
CA TYR A 155 -8.30 -22.68 16.45
C TYR A 155 -6.92 -22.14 16.82
N VAL A 156 -6.73 -21.77 18.07
CA VAL A 156 -5.55 -21.06 18.56
C VAL A 156 -4.72 -21.97 19.45
N GLN A 157 -3.44 -22.14 19.10
CA GLN A 157 -2.46 -22.78 19.95
C GLN A 157 -1.70 -21.73 20.77
N LEU A 158 -2.07 -21.59 22.05
CA LEU A 158 -1.35 -20.73 22.99
C LEU A 158 -0.01 -21.34 23.37
N SER A 159 1.00 -20.49 23.56
CA SER A 159 2.35 -20.84 23.99
C SER A 159 2.37 -21.49 25.38
N GLU A 160 3.32 -22.41 25.58
CA GLU A 160 3.55 -23.10 26.86
C GLU A 160 3.93 -22.17 28.02
N ARG A 161 4.31 -20.92 27.72
CA ARG A 161 4.64 -19.90 28.74
C ARG A 161 3.41 -19.22 29.34
N VAL A 162 2.24 -19.39 28.71
CA VAL A 162 0.99 -18.87 29.25
C VAL A 162 0.67 -19.68 30.51
N SER A 163 0.56 -19.00 31.65
CA SER A 163 0.36 -19.62 32.96
C SER A 163 -0.87 -20.55 32.96
N ASP A 164 -0.73 -21.70 33.63
CA ASP A 164 -1.85 -22.62 33.91
C ASP A 164 -2.83 -22.07 34.96
N GLN A 165 -2.48 -20.96 35.64
CA GLN A 165 -3.40 -20.28 36.54
C GLN A 165 -4.46 -19.53 35.73
N ASP A 166 -5.74 -19.78 36.05
CA ASP A 166 -6.90 -19.16 35.40
C ASP A 166 -7.02 -19.42 33.88
N GLN A 167 -6.65 -20.64 33.43
CA GLN A 167 -6.68 -21.08 32.03
C GLN A 167 -7.94 -20.67 31.26
N GLU A 168 -9.14 -20.78 31.85
CA GLU A 168 -10.38 -20.38 31.17
C GLU A 168 -10.49 -18.87 30.94
N VAL A 169 -10.09 -18.05 31.92
CA VAL A 169 -10.13 -16.58 31.82
C VAL A 169 -9.11 -16.12 30.78
N VAL A 170 -7.91 -16.68 30.81
CA VAL A 170 -6.84 -16.36 29.86
C VAL A 170 -7.22 -16.81 28.45
N ALA A 171 -7.72 -18.04 28.28
CA ALA A 171 -8.18 -18.54 26.98
C ALA A 171 -9.30 -17.66 26.40
N ARG A 172 -10.24 -17.21 27.25
CA ARG A 172 -11.29 -16.29 26.82
C ARG A 172 -10.74 -14.94 26.36
N ALA A 173 -9.77 -14.38 27.09
CA ALA A 173 -9.12 -13.14 26.72
C ALA A 173 -8.41 -13.24 25.36
N PHE A 174 -7.65 -14.31 25.11
CA PHE A 174 -7.02 -14.55 23.80
C PHE A 174 -8.05 -14.71 22.68
N CYS A 175 -9.11 -15.48 22.90
CA CYS A 175 -10.19 -15.61 21.94
C CYS A 175 -10.82 -14.25 21.58
N ASP A 176 -11.01 -13.37 22.57
CA ASP A 176 -11.58 -12.04 22.35
C ASP A 176 -10.63 -11.11 21.58
N VAL A 177 -9.33 -11.16 21.87
CA VAL A 177 -8.30 -10.43 21.10
C VAL A 177 -8.25 -10.90 19.66
N VAL A 178 -8.27 -12.22 19.42
CA VAL A 178 -8.29 -12.80 18.07
C VAL A 178 -9.57 -12.40 17.32
N ARG A 179 -10.75 -12.46 17.97
CA ARG A 179 -12.02 -12.00 17.37
C ARG A 179 -11.97 -10.52 16.98
N LYS A 180 -11.40 -9.67 17.84
CA LYS A 180 -11.26 -8.24 17.56
C LYS A 180 -10.33 -7.99 16.37
N LEU A 181 -9.18 -8.68 16.34
CA LEU A 181 -8.24 -8.57 15.22
C LEU A 181 -8.86 -9.05 13.90
N TYR A 182 -9.57 -10.18 13.92
CA TYR A 182 -10.30 -10.67 12.75
C TYR A 182 -11.39 -9.69 12.31
N GLY A 183 -12.21 -9.18 13.24
CA GLY A 183 -13.28 -8.23 12.93
C GLY A 183 -12.79 -6.96 12.24
N ALA A 184 -11.64 -6.43 12.68
CA ALA A 184 -10.98 -5.28 12.06
C ALA A 184 -10.36 -5.56 10.68
N ASN A 185 -10.24 -6.84 10.29
CA ASN A 185 -9.62 -7.27 9.02
C ASN A 185 -10.50 -8.29 8.28
N ARG A 186 -11.82 -8.24 8.50
CA ARG A 186 -12.76 -9.23 7.95
C ARG A 186 -13.02 -8.92 6.48
N ASN A 187 -13.08 -9.94 5.63
CA ASN A 187 -13.53 -9.75 4.24
C ASN A 187 -15.06 -9.67 4.14
N LEU A 188 -15.52 -9.08 3.04
CA LEU A 188 -16.94 -9.05 2.65
C LEU A 188 -17.51 -10.47 2.57
N CYS A 189 -18.70 -10.64 3.15
CA CYS A 189 -19.43 -11.90 3.22
C CYS A 189 -18.73 -13.05 3.98
N GLU A 190 -17.71 -12.74 4.79
CA GLU A 190 -17.09 -13.70 5.69
C GLU A 190 -17.44 -13.38 7.15
N ASP A 191 -17.54 -14.38 8.03
CA ASP A 191 -17.67 -14.17 9.47
C ASP A 191 -17.20 -15.41 10.25
N LEU A 192 -17.08 -15.28 11.58
CA LEU A 192 -16.68 -16.36 12.47
C LEU A 192 -17.89 -17.07 13.09
N ALA A 193 -17.84 -18.40 13.09
CA ALA A 193 -18.65 -19.23 13.98
C ALA A 193 -18.09 -19.26 15.40
N GLY A 194 -16.77 -19.11 15.56
CA GLY A 194 -16.14 -19.13 16.87
C GLY A 194 -14.62 -19.05 16.80
N VAL A 195 -14.03 -18.85 17.98
CA VAL A 195 -12.60 -18.95 18.23
C VAL A 195 -12.44 -19.87 19.43
N GLU A 196 -11.62 -20.91 19.28
CA GLU A 196 -11.40 -21.93 20.30
C GLU A 196 -9.88 -22.06 20.58
N VAL A 197 -9.50 -22.08 21.85
CA VAL A 197 -8.12 -22.43 22.23
C VAL A 197 -7.99 -23.95 22.22
N VAL A 198 -6.97 -24.45 21.53
CA VAL A 198 -6.71 -25.89 21.43
C VAL A 198 -6.09 -26.40 22.72
N ARG A 199 -6.51 -27.59 23.14
CA ARG A 199 -5.99 -28.25 24.33
C ARG A 199 -4.61 -28.87 24.03
N ARG A 200 -3.63 -28.62 24.88
CA ARG A 200 -2.35 -29.35 24.85
C ARG A 200 -2.49 -30.68 25.59
N ILE A 201 -2.15 -31.78 24.93
CA ILE A 201 -2.07 -33.12 25.53
C ILE A 201 -0.58 -33.41 25.76
N PRO A 202 -0.13 -33.40 27.02
CA PRO A 202 1.27 -33.59 27.34
C PRO A 202 1.72 -35.04 27.16
N PHE A 203 2.88 -35.21 26.53
CA PHE A 203 3.63 -36.46 26.43
C PHE A 203 5.07 -36.25 26.91
N SER A 204 5.71 -37.31 27.36
CA SER A 204 7.13 -37.37 27.65
C SER A 204 7.86 -38.31 26.70
N LEU A 205 9.18 -38.19 26.62
CA LEU A 205 10.04 -39.13 25.89
C LEU A 205 10.81 -39.98 26.88
N ARG A 206 10.87 -41.28 26.62
CA ARG A 206 11.73 -42.25 27.31
C ARG A 206 12.63 -42.91 26.29
N GLY A 207 13.91 -43.05 26.61
CA GLY A 207 14.83 -43.63 25.65
C GLY A 207 16.29 -43.64 26.07
N GLU A 208 17.10 -44.24 25.21
CA GLU A 208 18.53 -44.38 25.39
C GLU A 208 19.25 -44.03 24.08
N VAL A 209 20.12 -43.02 24.14
CA VAL A 209 20.80 -42.45 22.97
C VAL A 209 22.30 -42.53 23.18
N GLU A 210 23.01 -43.17 22.26
CA GLU A 210 24.47 -43.21 22.26
C GLU A 210 25.04 -41.95 21.62
N ILE A 211 26.04 -41.33 22.26
CA ILE A 211 26.70 -40.11 21.81
C ILE A 211 28.18 -40.33 21.48
N ASP A 212 28.73 -39.52 20.57
CA ASP A 212 30.14 -39.61 20.17
C ASP A 212 31.11 -39.03 21.21
N GLY A 213 30.59 -38.14 22.07
CA GLY A 213 31.30 -37.51 23.17
C GLY A 213 32.17 -36.31 22.80
N LYS A 214 32.00 -35.72 21.61
CA LYS A 214 32.68 -34.47 21.18
C LYS A 214 32.00 -33.21 21.71
N ARG A 215 30.69 -33.24 21.90
CA ARG A 215 29.87 -32.15 22.44
C ARG A 215 29.49 -32.42 23.90
N GLU A 216 29.09 -31.37 24.61
CA GLU A 216 28.64 -31.51 25.99
C GLU A 216 27.29 -32.26 26.05
N PRO A 217 27.15 -33.31 26.88
CA PRO A 217 25.94 -34.13 26.90
C PRO A 217 24.66 -33.37 27.25
N ALA A 218 24.76 -32.33 28.09
CA ALA A 218 23.62 -31.50 28.44
C ALA A 218 23.06 -30.75 27.22
N ASP A 219 23.95 -30.24 26.36
CA ASP A 219 23.59 -29.53 25.13
C ASP A 219 22.89 -30.46 24.14
N ILE A 220 23.43 -31.68 23.95
CA ILE A 220 22.84 -32.68 23.05
C ILE A 220 21.43 -33.04 23.54
N LEU A 221 21.24 -33.28 24.85
CA LEU A 221 19.92 -33.64 25.36
C LEU A 221 18.92 -32.47 25.27
N ALA A 222 19.37 -31.24 25.51
CA ALA A 222 18.55 -30.05 25.35
C ALA A 222 18.10 -29.87 23.90
N GLU A 223 19.00 -30.06 22.94
CA GLU A 223 18.72 -30.01 21.50
C GLU A 223 17.76 -31.13 21.07
N ILE A 224 17.94 -32.38 21.56
CA ILE A 224 16.99 -33.48 21.33
C ILE A 224 15.58 -33.07 21.79
N CYS A 225 15.46 -32.58 23.02
CA CYS A 225 14.16 -32.16 23.54
C CYS A 225 13.57 -30.99 22.75
N PHE A 226 14.40 -30.03 22.34
CA PHE A 226 13.98 -28.89 21.54
C PHE A 226 13.48 -29.31 20.16
N GLU A 227 14.27 -30.08 19.40
CA GLU A 227 13.93 -30.54 18.05
C GLU A 227 12.69 -31.46 18.06
N CYS A 228 12.57 -32.39 19.02
CA CYS A 228 11.36 -33.19 19.15
C CYS A 228 10.14 -32.34 19.53
N SER A 229 10.30 -31.30 20.35
CA SER A 229 9.19 -30.38 20.67
C SER A 229 8.73 -29.59 19.44
N GLN A 230 9.68 -29.12 18.61
CA GLN A 230 9.38 -28.44 17.34
C GLN A 230 8.75 -29.40 16.33
N TYR A 231 9.18 -30.66 16.27
CA TYR A 231 8.55 -31.63 15.36
C TYR A 231 7.08 -31.92 15.71
N MET A 232 6.79 -32.10 17.01
CA MET A 232 5.44 -32.43 17.48
C MET A 232 4.49 -31.24 17.45
N SER A 233 5.00 -30.09 17.89
CA SER A 233 4.22 -28.86 18.07
C SER A 233 5.04 -27.68 17.54
N PRO A 234 5.21 -27.59 16.22
CA PRO A 234 6.07 -26.59 15.61
C PRO A 234 5.51 -25.20 15.87
N ARG A 235 6.40 -24.30 16.27
CA ARG A 235 6.10 -22.88 16.30
C ARG A 235 6.37 -22.31 14.92
N VAL A 236 5.55 -21.38 14.47
CA VAL A 236 5.78 -20.74 13.17
C VAL A 236 6.90 -19.69 13.29
N PRO A 237 8.02 -19.82 12.56
CA PRO A 237 9.12 -18.86 12.59
C PRO A 237 8.74 -17.56 11.87
N VAL A 238 9.48 -16.49 12.16
CA VAL A 238 9.32 -15.18 11.52
C VAL A 238 10.70 -14.69 11.09
N HIS A 239 10.79 -14.24 9.85
CA HIS A 239 12.04 -13.98 9.15
C HIS A 239 12.18 -12.51 8.74
N SER A 240 13.42 -12.09 8.47
CA SER A 240 13.71 -10.70 8.09
C SER A 240 13.45 -10.43 6.61
N HIS A 241 12.70 -9.37 6.31
CA HIS A 241 12.53 -8.90 4.93
C HIS A 241 13.87 -8.50 4.27
N ALA A 242 14.78 -7.91 5.04
CA ALA A 242 16.09 -7.47 4.53
C ALA A 242 16.99 -8.64 4.13
N GLU A 243 16.85 -9.81 4.77
CA GLU A 243 17.62 -11.01 4.44
C GLU A 243 17.14 -11.62 3.11
N ARG A 244 15.83 -11.72 2.88
CA ARG A 244 15.26 -12.16 1.59
C ARG A 244 15.64 -11.25 0.44
N PHE A 245 15.57 -9.94 0.66
CA PHE A 245 16.01 -8.98 -0.35
C PHE A 245 17.49 -9.18 -0.74
N LYS A 246 18.37 -9.42 0.24
CA LYS A 246 19.79 -9.74 -0.01
C LYS A 246 19.99 -11.07 -0.74
N GLN A 247 19.06 -12.01 -0.62
CA GLN A 247 19.07 -13.29 -1.34
C GLN A 247 18.58 -13.16 -2.79
N GLY A 248 18.17 -11.96 -3.22
CA GLY A 248 17.86 -11.64 -4.62
C GLY A 248 16.38 -11.61 -4.95
N GLU A 249 15.51 -11.64 -3.94
CA GLU A 249 14.07 -11.58 -4.13
C GLU A 249 13.56 -10.18 -4.47
N SER A 250 12.52 -10.11 -5.30
CA SER A 250 11.94 -8.84 -5.72
C SER A 250 11.13 -8.19 -4.59
N LEU A 251 10.97 -6.86 -4.66
CA LEU A 251 10.15 -6.12 -3.68
C LEU A 251 8.67 -6.51 -3.75
N GLU A 252 8.18 -6.89 -4.94
CA GLU A 252 6.80 -7.36 -5.12
C GLU A 252 6.56 -8.68 -4.37
N GLU A 253 7.44 -9.67 -4.56
CA GLU A 253 7.34 -10.96 -3.87
C GLU A 253 7.52 -10.79 -2.35
N LEU A 254 8.45 -9.93 -1.94
CA LEU A 254 8.77 -9.66 -0.54
C LEU A 254 7.59 -9.10 0.26
N PHE A 255 6.80 -8.22 -0.36
CA PHE A 255 5.67 -7.52 0.27
C PHE A 255 4.31 -8.06 -0.17
N THR A 256 4.28 -9.23 -0.83
CA THR A 256 3.04 -9.89 -1.20
C THR A 256 2.27 -10.35 0.05
N GLY A 257 0.97 -10.07 0.08
CA GLY A 257 0.08 -10.47 1.16
C GLY A 257 0.08 -9.50 2.35
N VAL A 258 -0.06 -10.06 3.55
CA VAL A 258 -0.17 -9.25 4.79
C VAL A 258 1.18 -8.72 5.22
N PHE A 259 1.31 -7.39 5.27
CA PHE A 259 2.48 -6.72 5.82
C PHE A 259 2.57 -6.85 7.34
N SER A 260 3.79 -7.05 7.84
CA SER A 260 4.09 -6.98 9.27
C SER A 260 5.48 -6.43 9.54
N GLU A 261 5.57 -5.50 10.48
CA GLU A 261 6.86 -5.00 10.99
C GLU A 261 7.63 -6.06 11.77
N LYS A 262 6.96 -7.14 12.20
CA LYS A 262 7.59 -8.25 12.92
C LYS A 262 8.37 -9.18 12.00
N GLY A 263 8.32 -9.00 10.69
CA GLY A 263 8.94 -9.85 9.70
C GLY A 263 7.90 -10.60 8.86
N TYR A 264 8.35 -11.51 8.02
CA TYR A 264 7.47 -12.33 7.18
C TYR A 264 7.42 -13.77 7.69
N ILE A 265 6.35 -14.48 7.31
CA ILE A 265 6.17 -15.91 7.55
C ILE A 265 6.04 -16.60 6.21
N ASP A 266 6.83 -17.65 5.98
CA ASP A 266 6.73 -18.46 4.77
C ASP A 266 5.45 -19.32 4.81
N ASP A 267 4.80 -19.49 3.67
CA ASP A 267 3.62 -20.35 3.55
C ASP A 267 3.96 -21.82 3.81
N ASP A 268 5.17 -22.26 3.46
CA ASP A 268 5.61 -23.64 3.72
C ASP A 268 5.81 -23.93 5.22
N GLU A 269 6.00 -22.89 6.02
CA GLU A 269 6.16 -22.97 7.48
C GLU A 269 4.85 -22.78 8.24
N LEU A 270 3.74 -22.57 7.53
CA LEU A 270 2.40 -22.58 8.10
C LEU A 270 1.92 -24.02 8.31
N TYR A 271 2.56 -24.72 9.24
CA TYR A 271 2.37 -26.15 9.48
C TYR A 271 0.89 -26.55 9.63
N PRO A 272 0.41 -27.59 8.91
CA PRO A 272 -0.96 -28.08 9.03
C PRO A 272 -1.19 -28.76 10.37
N TRP A 273 -2.44 -28.97 10.73
CA TRP A 273 -2.80 -29.70 11.94
C TRP A 273 -2.32 -31.16 11.86
N ARG A 274 -1.61 -31.63 12.88
CA ARG A 274 -1.14 -33.03 12.99
C ARG A 274 -1.84 -33.75 14.15
N GLY A 275 -2.49 -34.87 13.84
CA GLY A 275 -3.13 -35.75 14.83
C GLY A 275 -2.40 -37.08 15.05
N HIS A 276 -1.37 -37.35 14.25
CA HIS A 276 -0.61 -38.60 14.27
C HIS A 276 0.89 -38.30 14.36
N PHE A 277 1.58 -39.00 15.27
CA PHE A 277 3.02 -38.95 15.43
C PHE A 277 3.57 -40.35 15.64
N SER A 278 4.73 -40.64 15.06
CA SER A 278 5.43 -41.93 15.23
C SER A 278 6.83 -41.73 15.80
N ILE A 279 7.31 -42.72 16.55
CA ILE A 279 8.70 -42.74 17.03
C ILE A 279 9.70 -42.83 15.88
N SER A 280 9.35 -43.48 14.76
CA SER A 280 10.22 -43.55 13.58
C SER A 280 10.56 -42.17 13.02
N ASP A 281 9.61 -41.23 13.08
CA ASP A 281 9.85 -39.86 12.66
C ASP A 281 10.82 -39.16 13.62
N LEU A 282 10.61 -39.29 14.94
CA LEU A 282 11.50 -38.70 15.94
C LEU A 282 12.89 -39.30 15.90
N VAL A 283 13.03 -40.60 15.59
CA VAL A 283 14.32 -41.24 15.36
C VAL A 283 15.08 -40.53 14.23
N SER A 284 14.40 -40.18 13.14
CA SER A 284 15.00 -39.45 12.03
C SER A 284 15.42 -38.03 12.42
N VAL A 285 14.61 -37.34 13.22
CA VAL A 285 14.92 -36.02 13.78
C VAL A 285 16.16 -36.08 14.69
N ILE A 286 16.17 -37.01 15.65
CA ILE A 286 17.25 -37.14 16.64
C ILE A 286 18.55 -37.58 15.97
N ALA A 287 18.50 -38.48 14.97
CA ALA A 287 19.67 -38.94 14.25
C ALA A 287 20.36 -37.82 13.45
N GLY A 288 19.65 -36.73 13.12
CA GLY A 288 20.21 -35.55 12.46
C GLY A 288 21.04 -34.63 13.37
N ILE A 289 20.97 -34.82 14.69
CA ILE A 289 21.64 -33.95 15.66
C ILE A 289 23.13 -34.31 15.76
N ASP A 290 24.01 -33.32 15.59
CA ASP A 290 25.45 -33.52 15.70
C ASP A 290 25.82 -34.03 17.10
N GLY A 291 26.63 -35.09 17.16
CA GLY A 291 27.02 -35.76 18.41
C GLY A 291 26.16 -36.99 18.77
N VAL A 292 25.02 -37.22 18.11
CA VAL A 292 24.25 -38.48 18.24
C VAL A 292 24.87 -39.57 17.35
N LYS A 293 25.13 -40.76 17.93
CA LYS A 293 25.65 -41.93 17.20
C LYS A 293 24.57 -42.95 16.88
N ASN A 294 23.75 -43.28 17.87
CA ASN A 294 22.74 -44.32 17.74
C ASN A 294 21.58 -44.08 18.72
N ILE A 295 20.39 -44.57 18.39
CA ILE A 295 19.22 -44.51 19.26
C ILE A 295 18.86 -45.95 19.60
N ASN A 296 19.14 -46.37 20.83
CA ASN A 296 18.98 -47.76 21.27
C ASN A 296 17.52 -48.07 21.61
N GLN A 297 16.82 -47.11 22.22
CA GLN A 297 15.41 -47.22 22.61
C GLN A 297 14.78 -45.83 22.59
N LEU A 298 13.54 -45.72 22.14
CA LEU A 298 12.76 -44.48 22.22
C LEU A 298 11.26 -44.84 22.26
N ALA A 299 10.51 -44.20 23.15
CA ALA A 299 9.06 -44.34 23.28
C ALA A 299 8.43 -43.02 23.73
N PHE A 300 7.18 -42.80 23.32
CA PHE A 300 6.34 -41.77 23.93
C PHE A 300 5.77 -42.31 25.23
N VAL A 301 5.66 -41.45 26.23
CA VAL A 301 5.04 -41.76 27.50
C VAL A 301 3.88 -40.81 27.74
N ASP A 302 2.69 -41.35 27.97
CA ASP A 302 1.49 -40.55 28.24
C ASP A 302 1.46 -40.03 29.69
N GLY A 303 0.47 -39.18 30.02
CA GLY A 303 0.28 -38.66 31.38
C GLY A 303 -0.03 -39.71 32.46
N PHE A 304 -0.26 -40.97 32.08
CA PHE A 304 -0.47 -42.10 32.99
C PHE A 304 0.79 -42.99 33.12
N GLY A 305 1.86 -42.68 32.39
CA GLY A 305 3.11 -43.43 32.39
C GLY A 305 3.16 -44.62 31.43
N ASN A 306 2.20 -44.75 30.51
CA ASN A 306 2.20 -45.84 29.51
C ASN A 306 3.10 -45.50 28.33
N GLU A 307 3.90 -46.47 27.90
CA GLU A 307 4.75 -46.36 26.71
C GLU A 307 3.97 -46.69 25.43
N THR A 308 4.21 -45.91 24.37
CA THR A 308 3.68 -46.15 23.03
C THR A 308 4.65 -45.70 21.94
N ASP A 309 4.64 -46.41 20.80
CA ASP A 309 5.46 -46.07 19.63
C ASP A 309 4.77 -45.04 18.71
N SER A 310 3.49 -44.77 18.95
CA SER A 310 2.72 -43.79 18.17
C SER A 310 1.69 -43.06 19.03
N ILE A 311 1.45 -41.81 18.68
CA ILE A 311 0.38 -40.98 19.22
C ILE A 311 -0.69 -40.86 18.14
N ASN A 312 -1.92 -41.22 18.49
CA ASN A 312 -3.10 -40.99 17.67
C ASN A 312 -4.10 -40.21 18.50
N LEU A 313 -4.30 -38.93 18.17
CA LEU A 313 -5.36 -38.16 18.77
C LEU A 313 -6.69 -38.65 18.20
N GLU A 314 -7.61 -39.08 19.08
CA GLU A 314 -8.91 -39.61 18.68
C GLU A 314 -9.67 -38.65 17.74
N SER A 315 -10.52 -39.19 16.87
CA SER A 315 -11.36 -38.38 15.97
C SER A 315 -12.27 -37.39 16.71
N SER A 316 -12.67 -37.73 17.95
CA SER A 316 -13.43 -36.87 18.87
C SER A 316 -12.67 -35.60 19.31
N LEU A 317 -11.35 -35.63 19.26
CA LEU A 317 -10.43 -34.54 19.61
C LEU A 317 -9.85 -33.83 18.38
N SER A 318 -10.23 -34.27 17.17
CA SER A 318 -9.75 -33.70 15.92
C SER A 318 -10.03 -32.19 15.91
N HIS A 319 -8.98 -31.40 15.70
CA HIS A 319 -9.05 -29.94 15.65
C HIS A 319 -9.35 -29.25 16.99
N ARG A 320 -9.29 -29.98 18.11
CA ARG A 320 -9.45 -29.42 19.46
C ARG A 320 -8.30 -29.71 20.40
N ALA A 321 -7.40 -30.62 20.05
CA ALA A 321 -6.22 -30.90 20.86
C ALA A 321 -4.96 -31.17 20.03
N VAL A 322 -3.82 -30.74 20.55
CA VAL A 322 -2.48 -30.99 19.97
C VAL A 322 -1.64 -31.77 20.96
N ALA A 323 -0.83 -32.71 20.46
CA ALA A 323 0.16 -33.40 21.28
C ALA A 323 1.39 -32.49 21.44
N CYS A 324 1.91 -32.37 22.66
CA CYS A 324 3.13 -31.61 22.92
C CYS A 324 4.00 -32.34 23.93
N LEU A 325 5.30 -32.04 23.92
CA LEU A 325 6.19 -32.50 24.98
C LEU A 325 6.00 -31.66 26.24
N THR A 326 6.09 -32.26 27.43
CA THR A 326 5.94 -31.51 28.68
C THR A 326 7.05 -30.46 28.87
N ALA A 327 6.66 -29.23 29.18
CA ALA A 327 7.56 -28.10 29.48
C ALA A 327 8.48 -28.38 30.69
N SER A 328 7.98 -29.12 31.68
CA SER A 328 8.80 -29.81 32.66
C SER A 328 9.45 -31.00 31.96
N LEU A 329 10.60 -30.72 31.33
CA LEU A 329 11.40 -31.70 30.61
C LEU A 329 11.42 -33.04 31.36
N PRO A 330 10.89 -34.13 30.79
CA PRO A 330 10.93 -35.45 31.38
C PRO A 330 12.29 -36.06 31.06
N ILE A 331 13.37 -35.41 31.50
CA ILE A 331 14.76 -35.91 31.39
C ILE A 331 14.93 -37.20 32.20
N GLU A 332 14.03 -37.50 33.15
CA GLU A 332 14.18 -38.66 34.03
C GLU A 332 14.29 -39.99 33.27
N ASP A 333 13.68 -40.05 32.09
CA ASP A 333 13.54 -41.27 31.31
C ASP A 333 14.45 -41.32 30.08
N MET A 334 15.20 -40.25 29.80
CA MET A 334 16.17 -40.18 28.70
C MET A 334 17.59 -40.38 29.22
N ARG A 335 18.28 -41.42 28.74
CA ARG A 335 19.66 -41.76 29.12
C ARG A 335 20.62 -41.54 27.95
N LEU A 336 21.70 -40.79 28.17
CA LEU A 336 22.80 -40.72 27.21
C LEU A 336 23.89 -41.74 27.54
N ILE A 337 24.33 -42.49 26.53
CA ILE A 337 25.40 -43.47 26.64
C ILE A 337 26.65 -42.97 25.94
N LYS A 338 27.80 -43.04 26.62
CA LYS A 338 29.12 -42.77 26.05
C LYS A 338 30.03 -43.98 26.30
N GLY A 339 30.43 -44.67 25.24
CA GLY A 339 31.31 -45.84 25.33
C GLY A 339 30.72 -46.99 26.17
N GLY A 340 29.41 -47.23 26.05
CA GLY A 340 28.69 -48.30 26.77
C GLY A 340 28.37 -48.00 28.24
N LYS A 341 28.63 -46.78 28.74
CA LYS A 341 28.25 -46.35 30.10
C LYS A 341 27.25 -45.21 30.05
N VAL A 342 26.26 -45.25 30.93
CA VAL A 342 25.32 -44.14 31.16
C VAL A 342 26.10 -42.94 31.71
N PHE A 343 25.96 -41.79 31.06
CA PHE A 343 26.60 -40.56 31.47
C PHE A 343 25.65 -39.76 32.38
N PRO A 344 26.07 -39.34 33.58
CA PRO A 344 25.22 -38.52 34.46
C PRO A 344 25.13 -37.08 33.92
N ILE A 345 23.91 -36.55 33.82
CA ILE A 345 23.64 -35.20 33.30
C ILE A 345 22.92 -34.39 34.36
N SER A 346 23.35 -33.14 34.56
CA SER A 346 22.67 -32.17 35.41
C SER A 346 21.36 -31.72 34.75
N ARG A 347 20.23 -31.89 35.44
CA ARG A 347 18.92 -31.42 34.95
C ARG A 347 18.87 -29.90 34.81
N GLN A 348 19.56 -29.18 35.69
CA GLN A 348 19.59 -27.72 35.64
C GLN A 348 20.28 -27.23 34.36
N ASP A 349 21.34 -27.91 33.95
CA ASP A 349 22.14 -27.54 32.77
C ASP A 349 21.31 -27.76 31.50
N VAL A 350 20.63 -28.92 31.39
CA VAL A 350 19.72 -29.20 30.25
C VAL A 350 18.57 -28.20 30.21
N GLN A 351 17.95 -27.88 31.36
CA GLN A 351 16.87 -26.88 31.43
C GLN A 351 17.35 -25.47 31.09
N GLN A 352 18.57 -25.11 31.44
CA GLN A 352 19.15 -23.82 31.09
C GLN A 352 19.38 -23.73 29.58
N GLU A 353 19.94 -24.78 28.99
CA GLU A 353 20.25 -24.82 27.57
C GLU A 353 18.99 -24.90 26.71
N PHE A 354 18.01 -25.71 27.10
CA PHE A 354 16.70 -25.74 26.44
C PHE A 354 16.04 -24.36 26.47
N ARG A 355 16.09 -23.65 27.62
CA ARG A 355 15.58 -22.28 27.73
C ARG A 355 16.35 -21.30 26.84
N ARG A 356 17.65 -21.50 26.62
CA ARG A 356 18.46 -20.69 25.70
C ARG A 356 18.01 -20.88 24.25
N LEU A 357 17.81 -22.12 23.82
CA LEU A 357 17.30 -22.45 22.48
C LEU A 357 15.89 -21.88 22.30
N ASP A 358 14.99 -22.11 23.27
CA ASP A 358 13.62 -21.59 23.31
C ASP A 358 13.55 -20.06 23.23
N TYR A 359 14.42 -19.37 23.98
CA TYR A 359 14.48 -17.91 24.02
C TYR A 359 14.99 -17.33 22.69
N THR A 360 16.05 -17.90 22.14
CA THR A 360 16.64 -17.46 20.86
C THR A 360 15.60 -17.49 19.75
N TYR A 361 14.81 -18.57 19.69
CA TYR A 361 13.69 -18.70 18.76
C TYR A 361 12.63 -17.60 18.96
N GLN A 362 12.27 -17.28 20.21
CA GLN A 362 11.22 -16.31 20.50
C GLN A 362 11.60 -14.86 20.27
N VAL A 363 12.86 -14.50 20.52
CA VAL A 363 13.35 -13.13 20.27
C VAL A 363 13.13 -12.74 18.81
N SER A 364 13.37 -13.67 17.88
CA SER A 364 13.13 -13.44 16.45
C SER A 364 11.68 -13.02 16.14
N ARG A 365 10.70 -13.64 16.82
CA ARG A 365 9.26 -13.37 16.62
C ARG A 365 8.78 -12.06 17.22
N GLN A 366 9.42 -11.61 18.29
CA GLN A 366 9.03 -10.37 18.98
C GLN A 366 9.78 -9.15 18.44
N HIS A 367 10.85 -9.36 17.70
CA HIS A 367 11.64 -8.31 17.08
C HIS A 367 10.79 -7.53 16.06
N SER A 368 10.85 -6.21 16.13
CA SER A 368 10.38 -5.35 15.04
C SER A 368 11.56 -5.02 14.15
N TYR A 369 11.48 -5.34 12.87
CA TYR A 369 12.52 -5.05 11.89
C TYR A 369 12.41 -3.59 11.41
N SER A 370 13.57 -2.98 11.16
CA SER A 370 13.65 -1.66 10.53
C SER A 370 13.58 -1.78 9.00
N PHE A 371 12.96 -0.79 8.37
CA PHE A 371 12.86 -0.64 6.91
C PHE A 371 13.72 0.52 6.36
N GLU A 372 14.68 1.03 7.14
CA GLU A 372 15.60 2.08 6.70
C GLU A 372 16.40 1.70 5.44
N TRP A 373 16.64 0.41 5.21
CA TRP A 373 17.31 -0.07 4.00
C TRP A 373 16.54 0.22 2.71
N LEU A 374 15.23 0.51 2.78
CA LEU A 374 14.43 0.92 1.62
C LEU A 374 14.72 2.36 1.20
N GLU A 375 15.19 3.22 2.11
CA GLU A 375 15.54 4.62 1.80
C GLU A 375 16.65 4.68 0.74
N GLU A 376 17.59 3.73 0.77
CA GLU A 376 18.67 3.61 -0.20
C GLU A 376 18.18 3.21 -1.60
N LEU A 377 16.96 2.67 -1.72
CA LEU A 377 16.33 2.27 -2.98
C LEU A 377 15.43 3.36 -3.57
N LEU A 378 15.00 4.32 -2.76
CA LEU A 378 14.11 5.38 -3.24
C LEU A 378 14.85 6.29 -4.24
N PRO A 379 14.15 6.79 -5.28
CA PRO A 379 14.75 7.72 -6.24
C PRO A 379 15.36 8.92 -5.52
N GLN A 380 16.60 9.24 -5.88
CA GLN A 380 17.30 10.44 -5.40
C GLN A 380 17.46 11.40 -6.58
N GLY A 381 17.34 12.70 -6.31
CA GLY A 381 17.43 13.75 -7.31
C GLY A 381 18.30 14.91 -6.83
N VAL A 382 18.91 15.62 -7.78
CA VAL A 382 19.65 16.86 -7.48
C VAL A 382 18.74 18.05 -7.72
N TYR A 383 18.62 18.94 -6.73
CA TYR A 383 17.88 20.19 -6.89
C TYR A 383 18.49 21.07 -7.99
N ARG A 384 17.64 21.53 -8.90
CA ARG A 384 18.00 22.43 -10.00
C ARG A 384 17.07 23.64 -10.04
N LYS A 385 17.64 24.82 -10.26
CA LYS A 385 16.88 26.07 -10.45
C LYS A 385 16.31 26.16 -11.88
N LEU A 386 15.34 25.31 -12.18
CA LEU A 386 14.80 25.17 -13.54
C LEU A 386 14.17 26.46 -14.09
N GLY A 387 13.61 27.31 -13.22
CA GLY A 387 12.94 28.56 -13.58
C GLY A 387 13.87 29.75 -13.84
N GLU A 388 15.16 29.67 -13.46
CA GLU A 388 16.08 30.81 -13.59
C GLU A 388 16.37 31.12 -15.07
N TYR A 389 16.02 32.32 -15.52
CA TYR A 389 16.22 32.76 -16.90
C TYR A 389 17.46 33.65 -17.03
N TYR A 390 18.32 33.34 -18.00
CA TYR A 390 19.45 34.18 -18.38
C TYR A 390 19.17 34.84 -19.73
N SER A 391 19.19 36.17 -19.77
CA SER A 391 18.79 36.92 -20.96
C SER A 391 19.72 36.71 -22.16
N MET A 392 19.11 36.54 -23.34
CA MET A 392 19.84 36.51 -24.61
C MET A 392 20.57 37.82 -24.90
N GLN A 393 20.10 38.94 -24.33
CA GLN A 393 20.67 40.27 -24.50
C GLN A 393 22.10 40.35 -23.96
N ASN A 394 22.45 39.51 -22.98
CA ASN A 394 23.81 39.41 -22.44
C ASN A 394 24.83 38.82 -23.42
N HIS A 395 24.37 38.13 -24.47
CA HIS A 395 25.24 37.57 -25.51
C HIS A 395 25.51 38.53 -26.67
N PHE A 396 24.89 39.72 -26.67
CA PHE A 396 25.13 40.72 -27.71
C PHE A 396 26.42 41.49 -27.46
N PRO A 397 27.11 41.93 -28.52
CA PRO A 397 28.23 42.85 -28.41
C PRO A 397 27.83 44.17 -27.74
N ASP A 398 28.73 44.75 -26.94
CA ASP A 398 28.48 45.97 -26.15
C ASP A 398 27.94 47.16 -26.97
N ILE A 399 28.27 47.24 -28.27
CA ILE A 399 27.81 48.32 -29.16
C ILE A 399 26.27 48.39 -29.27
N TYR A 400 25.57 47.28 -29.05
CA TYR A 400 24.12 47.22 -29.05
C TYR A 400 23.52 47.92 -27.82
N GLY A 401 24.27 48.02 -26.72
CA GLY A 401 23.83 48.69 -25.49
C GLY A 401 22.72 47.96 -24.73
N LEU A 402 22.62 46.64 -24.88
CA LEU A 402 21.55 45.80 -24.32
C LEU A 402 21.98 45.01 -23.07
N ASN A 403 23.25 44.60 -23.01
CA ASN A 403 23.78 43.80 -21.91
C ASN A 403 23.99 44.65 -20.64
N ALA A 404 24.54 44.04 -19.58
CA ALA A 404 24.78 44.71 -18.30
C ALA A 404 25.59 46.02 -18.35
N PHE A 405 26.39 46.25 -19.41
CA PHE A 405 27.09 47.54 -19.59
C PHE A 405 26.15 48.66 -20.06
N GLY A 406 25.05 48.31 -20.71
CA GLY A 406 24.01 49.23 -21.17
C GLY A 406 24.51 50.30 -22.15
N VAL A 407 23.74 51.37 -22.26
CA VAL A 407 24.13 52.57 -23.01
C VAL A 407 24.81 53.55 -22.04
N PRO A 408 25.99 54.13 -22.37
CA PRO A 408 26.66 55.10 -21.51
C PRO A 408 25.75 56.28 -21.13
N ASP A 409 25.87 56.78 -19.90
CA ASP A 409 25.08 57.93 -19.42
C ASP A 409 25.25 59.19 -20.27
N THR A 410 26.44 59.34 -20.87
CA THR A 410 26.84 60.44 -21.77
C THR A 410 26.24 60.33 -23.17
N ALA A 411 25.61 59.20 -23.53
CA ALA A 411 24.98 59.02 -24.82
C ALA A 411 23.73 59.90 -24.97
N THR A 412 23.43 60.28 -26.21
CA THR A 412 22.23 61.05 -26.58
C THR A 412 20.94 60.29 -26.23
N ASP A 413 19.87 61.02 -25.92
CA ASP A 413 18.54 60.43 -25.66
C ASP A 413 18.05 59.57 -26.84
N GLU A 414 18.38 59.93 -28.08
CA GLU A 414 18.06 59.12 -29.26
C GLU A 414 18.70 57.73 -29.17
N ARG A 415 19.98 57.63 -28.80
CA ARG A 415 20.68 56.34 -28.67
C ARG A 415 20.07 55.49 -27.54
N LYS A 416 19.72 56.12 -26.42
CA LYS A 416 19.02 55.44 -25.30
C LYS A 416 17.66 54.92 -25.75
N ALA A 417 16.90 55.72 -26.49
CA ALA A 417 15.60 55.32 -27.05
C ALA A 417 15.72 54.17 -28.08
N GLN A 418 16.75 54.19 -28.94
CA GLN A 418 17.01 53.10 -29.89
C GLN A 418 17.33 51.77 -29.19
N ALA A 419 18.14 51.81 -28.13
CA ALA A 419 18.43 50.62 -27.33
C ALA A 419 17.17 50.10 -26.62
N ALA A 420 16.36 51.00 -26.04
CA ALA A 420 15.08 50.65 -25.45
C ALA A 420 14.10 50.03 -26.47
N GLN A 421 14.07 50.54 -27.71
CA GLN A 421 13.24 50.00 -28.79
C GLN A 421 13.69 48.58 -29.18
N LEU A 422 15.00 48.33 -29.27
CA LEU A 422 15.52 47.00 -29.57
C LEU A 422 15.28 46.03 -28.40
N ASN A 423 15.46 46.47 -27.15
CA ASN A 423 15.11 45.68 -25.98
C ASN A 423 13.63 45.26 -26.04
N ALA A 424 12.72 46.22 -26.26
CA ALA A 424 11.29 45.94 -26.43
C ALA A 424 10.99 44.92 -27.55
N TYR A 425 11.73 44.97 -28.65
CA TYR A 425 11.61 43.98 -29.73
C TYR A 425 12.09 42.57 -29.32
N LEU A 426 13.16 42.46 -28.53
CA LEU A 426 13.69 41.18 -28.10
C LEU A 426 12.81 40.49 -27.05
N LEU A 427 12.04 41.25 -26.26
CA LEU A 427 11.12 40.71 -25.25
C LEU A 427 10.09 39.72 -25.81
N PHE A 428 9.72 39.82 -27.09
CA PHE A 428 8.84 38.84 -27.73
C PHE A 428 9.42 37.42 -27.73
N PHE A 429 10.75 37.30 -27.80
CA PHE A 429 11.44 36.01 -27.74
C PHE A 429 11.76 35.62 -26.29
N GLU A 430 12.27 36.59 -25.51
CA GLU A 430 12.70 36.33 -24.13
C GLU A 430 11.54 35.86 -23.25
N GLN A 431 10.37 36.50 -23.35
CA GLN A 431 9.23 36.13 -22.53
C GLN A 431 8.74 34.70 -22.81
N VAL A 432 8.85 34.22 -24.06
CA VAL A 432 8.48 32.84 -24.42
C VAL A 432 9.44 31.85 -23.77
N MET A 433 10.74 32.12 -23.82
CA MET A 433 11.76 31.26 -23.21
C MET A 433 11.68 31.28 -21.67
N ALA A 434 11.44 32.45 -21.08
CA ALA A 434 11.23 32.59 -19.64
C ALA A 434 9.98 31.82 -19.18
N ASN A 435 8.86 31.94 -19.89
CA ASN A 435 7.66 31.16 -19.58
C ASN A 435 7.92 29.66 -19.73
N PHE A 436 8.68 29.23 -20.73
CA PHE A 436 9.07 27.82 -20.88
C PHE A 436 9.81 27.29 -19.65
N LEU A 437 10.81 28.02 -19.16
CA LEU A 437 11.54 27.65 -17.94
C LEU A 437 10.65 27.66 -16.70
N GLN A 438 9.69 28.59 -16.61
CA GLN A 438 8.70 28.57 -15.53
C GLN A 438 7.80 27.33 -15.59
N HIS A 439 7.36 26.90 -16.78
CA HIS A 439 6.62 25.64 -16.90
C HIS A 439 7.42 24.45 -16.40
N MET A 440 8.72 24.39 -16.71
CA MET A 440 9.60 23.35 -16.20
C MET A 440 9.72 23.38 -14.68
N HIS A 441 9.87 24.57 -14.10
CA HIS A 441 9.91 24.75 -12.65
C HIS A 441 8.63 24.25 -11.95
N GLU A 442 7.48 24.40 -12.61
CA GLU A 442 6.17 24.02 -12.06
C GLU A 442 5.78 22.56 -12.35
N ILE A 443 6.60 21.77 -13.06
CA ILE A 443 6.35 20.34 -13.31
C ILE A 443 6.00 19.57 -12.02
N PRO A 444 6.76 19.68 -10.90
CA PRO A 444 6.47 18.93 -9.68
C PRO A 444 5.12 19.27 -9.09
N ARG A 445 4.69 20.53 -9.23
CA ARG A 445 3.37 20.98 -8.80
C ARG A 445 2.27 20.53 -9.75
N LEU A 446 2.51 20.58 -11.06
CA LEU A 446 1.55 20.17 -12.07
C LEU A 446 1.29 18.66 -12.06
N PHE A 447 2.31 17.84 -11.78
CA PHE A 447 2.24 16.37 -11.61
C PHE A 447 2.11 15.97 -10.13
N SER A 448 1.27 16.67 -9.38
CA SER A 448 1.01 16.39 -7.96
C SER A 448 -0.48 16.16 -7.66
N VAL A 449 -0.78 15.86 -6.41
CA VAL A 449 -2.14 15.86 -5.83
C VAL A 449 -2.54 17.22 -5.23
N ASP A 450 -1.89 18.32 -5.63
CA ASP A 450 -2.27 19.69 -5.26
C ASP A 450 -3.67 20.04 -5.80
N GLY A 451 -4.62 20.16 -4.87
CA GLY A 451 -6.02 20.55 -5.14
C GLY A 451 -6.25 22.06 -5.18
N GLN A 452 -5.25 22.87 -4.84
CA GLN A 452 -5.32 24.34 -4.92
C GLN A 452 -4.81 24.87 -6.27
N LEU A 453 -4.34 23.97 -7.15
CA LEU A 453 -3.89 24.35 -8.48
C LEU A 453 -5.08 24.76 -9.35
N SER A 454 -5.00 25.93 -9.97
CA SER A 454 -6.04 26.51 -10.83
C SER A 454 -5.55 26.90 -12.22
N GLN A 455 -4.29 26.54 -12.55
CA GLN A 455 -3.66 26.80 -13.84
C GLN A 455 -2.63 25.71 -14.17
N SER A 456 -2.37 25.51 -15.45
CA SER A 456 -1.36 24.60 -15.99
C SER A 456 -0.36 25.29 -16.91
N TYR A 457 -0.63 26.56 -17.26
CA TYR A 457 0.28 27.43 -17.96
C TYR A 457 0.82 28.46 -16.98
N PHE A 458 2.13 28.64 -16.97
CA PHE A 458 2.84 29.44 -16.00
C PHE A 458 3.69 30.48 -16.70
N HIS A 459 3.94 31.59 -16.01
CA HIS A 459 4.74 32.69 -16.51
C HIS A 459 5.64 33.23 -15.40
N GLN A 460 6.71 33.89 -15.82
CA GLN A 460 7.54 34.70 -14.95
C GLN A 460 7.72 36.09 -15.57
N VAL A 461 7.70 37.14 -14.75
CA VAL A 461 7.98 38.50 -15.22
C VAL A 461 9.49 38.70 -15.26
N LEU A 462 10.03 39.19 -16.38
CA LEU A 462 11.45 39.55 -16.46
C LEU A 462 11.66 40.91 -15.82
N ASP A 463 12.53 40.99 -14.82
CA ASP A 463 12.89 42.24 -14.14
C ASP A 463 14.24 42.80 -14.64
N ASN A 464 14.68 43.90 -14.06
CA ASN A 464 15.96 44.52 -14.44
C ASN A 464 17.19 43.67 -14.08
N ASP A 465 17.06 42.69 -13.18
CA ASP A 465 18.15 41.76 -12.85
C ASP A 465 18.32 40.74 -13.98
N ALA A 466 17.22 40.25 -14.57
CA ALA A 466 17.26 39.37 -15.73
C ALA A 466 17.55 40.12 -17.04
N VAL A 467 16.87 41.26 -17.26
CA VAL A 467 16.94 42.05 -18.50
C VAL A 467 17.10 43.54 -18.15
N PRO A 468 18.32 44.09 -18.27
CA PRO A 468 18.59 45.49 -17.91
C PRO A 468 17.68 46.49 -18.64
N GLY A 469 16.98 47.34 -17.89
CA GLY A 469 16.15 48.41 -18.43
C GLY A 469 14.79 47.94 -18.97
N VAL A 470 14.32 46.75 -18.61
CA VAL A 470 13.02 46.21 -19.03
C VAL A 470 11.84 46.85 -18.31
N GLU A 471 11.98 47.20 -17.03
CA GLU A 471 10.85 47.66 -16.21
C GLU A 471 10.14 48.91 -16.78
N PRO A 472 10.85 49.94 -17.30
CA PRO A 472 10.22 51.09 -17.93
C PRO A 472 9.46 50.78 -19.22
N LEU A 473 9.70 49.61 -19.83
CA LEU A 473 9.02 49.16 -21.05
C LEU A 473 7.68 48.47 -20.74
N TYR A 474 7.44 48.08 -19.49
CA TYR A 474 6.23 47.40 -19.10
C TYR A 474 5.06 48.35 -18.87
N LEU A 475 3.87 47.81 -19.12
CA LEU A 475 2.62 48.40 -18.66
C LEU A 475 2.43 48.11 -17.17
N ASP A 476 1.75 49.01 -16.47
CA ASP A 476 1.36 48.80 -15.07
C ASP A 476 0.62 47.46 -14.89
N GLY A 477 1.02 46.71 -13.86
CA GLY A 477 0.45 45.42 -13.51
C GLY A 477 0.79 44.28 -14.49
N MET A 478 2.00 44.28 -15.05
CA MET A 478 2.44 43.31 -16.06
C MET A 478 2.23 41.85 -15.65
N ASP A 479 2.52 41.49 -14.40
CA ASP A 479 2.30 40.13 -13.86
C ASP A 479 0.84 39.66 -14.06
N GLY A 480 -0.12 40.47 -13.61
CA GLY A 480 -1.55 40.16 -13.78
C GLY A 480 -2.00 40.12 -15.25
N ARG A 481 -1.35 40.91 -16.13
CA ARG A 481 -1.62 40.88 -17.58
C ARG A 481 -1.10 39.61 -18.24
N LEU A 482 0.10 39.17 -17.88
CA LEU A 482 0.67 37.90 -18.35
C LEU A 482 -0.13 36.71 -17.80
N ALA A 483 -0.49 36.71 -16.52
CA ALA A 483 -1.38 35.72 -15.92
C ALA A 483 -2.72 35.65 -16.67
N GLY A 484 -3.32 36.82 -16.98
CA GLY A 484 -4.54 36.91 -17.77
C GLY A 484 -4.37 36.40 -19.21
N LEU A 485 -3.21 36.63 -19.83
CA LEU A 485 -2.88 36.09 -21.15
C LEU A 485 -2.76 34.57 -21.12
N MET A 486 -2.01 34.00 -20.17
CA MET A 486 -1.85 32.56 -20.02
C MET A 486 -3.20 31.90 -19.79
N ARG A 487 -4.01 32.43 -18.87
CA ARG A 487 -5.36 31.92 -18.56
C ARG A 487 -6.28 31.87 -19.79
N ARG A 488 -6.15 32.79 -20.75
CA ARG A 488 -6.94 32.77 -21.99
C ARG A 488 -6.65 31.55 -22.88
N TYR A 489 -5.44 31.02 -22.82
CA TYR A 489 -5.00 29.89 -23.64
C TYR A 489 -4.87 28.58 -22.83
N ASP A 490 -4.98 28.65 -21.51
CA ASP A 490 -4.89 27.52 -20.62
C ASP A 490 -6.22 26.75 -20.55
N ASN A 491 -6.30 25.61 -21.25
CA ASN A 491 -7.38 24.65 -21.03
C ASN A 491 -7.08 23.81 -19.78
N PHE A 492 -7.03 24.48 -18.63
CA PHE A 492 -6.58 23.91 -17.36
C PHE A 492 -7.30 22.61 -17.05
N ASP A 493 -8.64 22.61 -17.13
CA ASP A 493 -9.42 21.45 -16.76
C ASP A 493 -9.06 20.22 -17.59
N ASP A 494 -8.96 20.35 -18.91
CA ASP A 494 -8.60 19.24 -19.79
C ASP A 494 -7.19 18.73 -19.50
N ARG A 495 -6.22 19.64 -19.43
CA ARG A 495 -4.82 19.31 -19.22
C ARG A 495 -4.60 18.67 -17.85
N ARG A 496 -5.16 19.25 -16.79
CA ARG A 496 -5.10 18.69 -15.43
C ARG A 496 -5.76 17.32 -15.37
N ASN A 497 -6.89 17.13 -16.03
CA ASN A 497 -7.56 15.83 -16.07
C ASN A 497 -6.71 14.74 -16.75
N ARG A 498 -6.02 15.04 -17.85
CA ARG A 498 -5.11 14.10 -18.53
C ARG A 498 -3.89 13.75 -17.69
N ILE A 499 -3.39 14.70 -16.90
CA ILE A 499 -2.28 14.47 -15.99
C ILE A 499 -2.70 13.56 -14.84
N LEU A 500 -3.89 13.77 -14.27
CA LEU A 500 -4.43 12.86 -13.26
C LEU A 500 -4.72 11.47 -13.84
N ASP A 501 -5.17 11.36 -15.10
CA ASP A 501 -5.28 10.06 -15.78
C ASP A 501 -3.93 9.36 -15.91
N PHE A 502 -2.86 10.11 -16.19
CA PHE A 502 -1.51 9.57 -16.21
C PHE A 502 -1.10 9.05 -14.82
N LEU A 503 -1.33 9.82 -13.75
CA LEU A 503 -1.01 9.38 -12.38
C LEU A 503 -1.80 8.13 -11.98
N LEU A 504 -3.08 8.06 -12.33
CA LEU A 504 -3.90 6.86 -12.10
C LEU A 504 -3.39 5.64 -12.88
N ALA A 505 -2.96 5.86 -14.13
CA ALA A 505 -2.45 4.80 -14.98
C ALA A 505 -1.15 4.18 -14.46
N LEU A 506 -0.34 4.91 -13.68
CA LEU A 506 0.83 4.34 -12.98
C LEU A 506 0.44 3.17 -12.06
N TYR A 507 -0.79 3.19 -11.52
CA TYR A 507 -1.34 2.17 -10.63
C TYR A 507 -2.29 1.20 -11.35
N GLY A 508 -2.32 1.22 -12.69
CA GLY A 508 -3.23 0.39 -13.48
C GLY A 508 -4.71 0.78 -13.34
N GLU A 509 -4.99 1.98 -12.83
CA GLU A 509 -6.34 2.43 -12.53
C GLU A 509 -6.85 3.41 -13.59
N LYS A 510 -8.17 3.41 -13.79
CA LYS A 510 -8.84 4.27 -14.76
C LYS A 510 -10.10 4.87 -14.16
N PHE A 511 -10.29 6.17 -14.40
CA PHE A 511 -11.44 6.89 -13.88
C PHE A 511 -12.35 7.41 -15.00
N SER A 512 -13.28 6.57 -15.45
CA SER A 512 -14.19 6.87 -16.57
C SER A 512 -15.51 7.50 -16.11
N GLN A 513 -15.49 8.80 -15.79
CA GLN A 513 -16.70 9.53 -15.33
C GLN A 513 -17.31 10.49 -16.37
N ASN A 514 -17.02 10.34 -17.67
CA ASN A 514 -17.65 11.19 -18.68
C ASN A 514 -19.19 11.13 -18.64
N SER A 515 -19.75 9.99 -18.25
CA SER A 515 -21.19 9.76 -18.11
C SER A 515 -21.81 10.43 -16.87
N LEU A 516 -21.05 10.63 -15.78
CA LEU A 516 -21.59 11.24 -14.55
C LEU A 516 -22.04 12.69 -14.75
N ARG A 517 -21.42 13.40 -15.71
CA ARG A 517 -21.83 14.76 -16.10
C ARG A 517 -23.29 14.86 -16.51
N HIS A 518 -23.88 13.77 -17.02
CA HIS A 518 -25.28 13.75 -17.43
C HIS A 518 -26.24 13.59 -16.26
N PHE A 519 -25.79 13.01 -15.14
CA PHE A 519 -26.62 12.69 -13.98
C PHE A 519 -26.51 13.73 -12.88
N PHE A 520 -25.44 14.51 -12.90
CA PHE A 520 -25.18 15.54 -11.92
C PHE A 520 -24.97 16.91 -12.60
N PRO A 521 -26.05 17.65 -12.92
CA PRO A 521 -25.96 18.95 -13.59
C PRO A 521 -25.24 20.02 -12.75
N GLU A 522 -25.31 19.88 -11.42
CA GLU A 522 -24.61 20.70 -10.42
C GLU A 522 -23.09 20.40 -10.39
N HIS A 523 -22.63 19.30 -11.00
CA HIS A 523 -21.23 18.92 -10.98
C HIS A 523 -20.42 19.72 -12.01
N THR A 524 -19.65 20.67 -11.50
CA THR A 524 -18.72 21.49 -12.30
C THR A 524 -17.54 20.65 -12.80
N LYS A 525 -16.77 21.19 -13.74
CA LYS A 525 -15.53 20.55 -14.20
C LYS A 525 -14.51 20.34 -13.06
N ASP A 526 -14.59 21.15 -12.02
CA ASP A 526 -13.73 21.11 -10.82
C ASP A 526 -13.95 19.80 -10.06
N GLN A 527 -15.20 19.37 -9.87
CA GLN A 527 -15.51 18.16 -9.11
C GLN A 527 -14.95 16.86 -9.73
N ARG A 528 -14.74 16.82 -11.05
CA ARG A 528 -14.05 15.66 -11.69
C ARG A 528 -12.58 15.61 -11.30
N ILE A 529 -11.92 16.77 -11.27
CA ILE A 529 -10.53 16.89 -10.82
C ILE A 529 -10.46 16.49 -9.35
N ASP A 530 -11.38 16.99 -8.53
CA ASP A 530 -11.45 16.66 -7.10
C ASP A 530 -11.65 15.16 -6.86
N ASN A 531 -12.57 14.51 -7.59
CA ASN A 531 -12.77 13.07 -7.46
C ASN A 531 -11.54 12.27 -7.90
N LYS A 532 -10.86 12.66 -8.99
CA LYS A 532 -9.62 12.00 -9.41
C LYS A 532 -8.50 12.23 -8.40
N LEU A 533 -8.38 13.44 -7.85
CA LEU A 533 -7.43 13.75 -6.78
C LEU A 533 -7.71 12.88 -5.55
N ALA A 534 -8.97 12.77 -5.15
CA ALA A 534 -9.37 11.90 -4.05
C ALA A 534 -9.02 10.43 -4.35
N PHE A 535 -9.29 9.94 -5.56
CA PHE A 535 -8.98 8.57 -5.95
C PHE A 535 -7.47 8.28 -5.96
N VAL A 536 -6.65 9.19 -6.52
CA VAL A 536 -5.19 9.06 -6.51
C VAL A 536 -4.66 9.09 -5.07
N LYS A 537 -5.12 10.03 -4.23
CA LYS A 537 -4.70 10.14 -2.82
C LYS A 537 -4.99 8.87 -2.01
N HIS A 538 -6.10 8.21 -2.29
CA HIS A 538 -6.55 7.01 -1.57
C HIS A 538 -6.17 5.70 -2.30
N ILE A 539 -5.33 5.74 -3.33
CA ILE A 539 -5.07 4.57 -4.20
C ILE A 539 -4.56 3.37 -3.41
N VAL A 540 -3.68 3.58 -2.43
CA VAL A 540 -3.15 2.54 -1.55
C VAL A 540 -4.27 1.90 -0.74
N GLN A 541 -5.11 2.70 -0.08
CA GLN A 541 -6.21 2.19 0.73
C GLN A 541 -7.24 1.46 -0.13
N LEU A 542 -7.62 2.03 -1.28
CA LEU A 542 -8.59 1.44 -2.20
C LEU A 542 -8.08 0.19 -2.92
N GLY A 543 -6.76 0.05 -3.10
CA GLY A 543 -6.11 -1.13 -3.66
C GLY A 543 -5.97 -2.24 -2.62
N LYS A 544 -5.43 -1.89 -1.44
CA LYS A 544 -5.21 -2.82 -0.32
C LYS A 544 -6.53 -3.40 0.18
N ASN A 545 -7.52 -2.56 0.47
CA ASN A 545 -8.74 -2.94 1.18
C ASN A 545 -9.89 -3.38 0.26
N ARG A 546 -9.64 -3.76 -1.00
CA ARG A 546 -10.71 -4.11 -1.98
C ARG A 546 -11.74 -5.10 -1.46
N SER A 547 -11.30 -6.12 -0.71
CA SER A 547 -12.14 -7.16 -0.12
C SER A 547 -12.59 -6.85 1.31
N ALA A 548 -12.03 -5.82 1.95
CA ALA A 548 -12.27 -5.51 3.35
C ALA A 548 -13.73 -5.13 3.58
N ALA A 549 -14.32 -5.72 4.62
CA ALA A 549 -15.60 -5.33 5.17
C ALA A 549 -15.41 -4.30 6.28
N PHE A 550 -16.51 -3.68 6.70
CA PHE A 550 -16.51 -2.87 7.91
C PHE A 550 -16.53 -3.77 9.16
N ASP A 551 -16.02 -3.22 10.26
CA ASP A 551 -16.12 -3.82 11.59
C ASP A 551 -17.49 -3.50 12.19
N ASP A 552 -18.37 -4.49 12.18
CA ASP A 552 -19.75 -4.38 12.65
C ASP A 552 -19.89 -4.21 14.17
N ARG A 553 -18.80 -4.39 14.92
CA ARG A 553 -18.77 -4.24 16.38
C ARG A 553 -18.25 -2.88 16.83
N ASN A 554 -17.68 -2.11 15.92
CA ASN A 554 -17.21 -0.75 16.17
C ASN A 554 -18.17 0.28 15.53
N PRO A 555 -18.31 1.48 16.11
CA PRO A 555 -19.09 2.55 15.50
C PRO A 555 -18.48 2.98 14.15
N VAL A 556 -19.32 3.54 13.27
CA VAL A 556 -18.81 4.27 12.10
C VAL A 556 -18.29 5.62 12.61
N SER A 557 -16.98 5.85 12.48
CA SER A 557 -16.33 7.12 12.82
C SER A 557 -15.84 7.75 11.52
N GLY A 558 -16.67 8.59 10.91
CA GLY A 558 -16.38 9.15 9.59
C GLY A 558 -16.11 8.07 8.54
N ASP A 559 -15.02 8.24 7.78
CA ASP A 559 -14.62 7.32 6.71
C ASP A 559 -13.78 6.11 7.20
N GLU A 560 -13.51 5.99 8.50
CA GLU A 560 -12.53 5.03 9.03
C GLU A 560 -13.06 3.59 9.17
N ASN A 561 -14.38 3.40 9.27
CA ASN A 561 -15.02 2.09 9.40
C ASN A 561 -16.04 1.85 8.28
N CYS A 562 -15.53 1.86 7.05
CA CYS A 562 -16.25 1.69 5.80
C CYS A 562 -15.68 0.47 5.05
N SER A 563 -16.53 -0.32 4.38
CA SER A 563 -16.01 -1.41 3.54
C SER A 563 -15.23 -0.84 2.34
N GLY A 564 -14.21 -1.56 1.87
CA GLY A 564 -13.43 -1.10 0.71
C GLY A 564 -14.25 -0.97 -0.56
N LEU A 565 -15.24 -1.85 -0.75
CA LEU A 565 -16.19 -1.76 -1.86
C LEU A 565 -17.04 -0.49 -1.75
N GLU A 566 -17.57 -0.17 -0.57
CA GLU A 566 -18.36 1.06 -0.36
C GLU A 566 -17.51 2.32 -0.58
N SER A 567 -16.31 2.38 -0.02
CA SER A 567 -15.35 3.48 -0.22
C SER A 567 -15.06 3.71 -1.71
N ARG A 568 -14.85 2.62 -2.46
CA ARG A 568 -14.55 2.65 -3.89
C ARG A 568 -15.76 3.05 -4.73
N LEU A 569 -16.93 2.48 -4.46
CA LEU A 569 -18.17 2.84 -5.14
C LEU A 569 -18.55 4.30 -4.88
N GLY A 570 -18.42 4.77 -3.64
CA GLY A 570 -18.67 6.15 -3.26
C GLY A 570 -17.83 7.14 -4.08
N LEU A 571 -16.53 6.84 -4.30
CA LEU A 571 -15.66 7.65 -5.16
C LEU A 571 -16.02 7.53 -6.65
N LEU A 572 -16.19 6.30 -7.15
CA LEU A 572 -16.45 6.04 -8.58
C LEU A 572 -17.81 6.54 -9.05
N LEU A 573 -18.79 6.65 -8.16
CA LEU A 573 -20.13 7.16 -8.44
C LEU A 573 -20.30 8.64 -8.05
N GLY A 574 -19.29 9.27 -7.46
CA GLY A 574 -19.36 10.66 -7.00
C GLY A 574 -20.37 10.87 -5.87
N LEU A 575 -20.53 9.87 -5.00
CA LEU A 575 -21.47 9.85 -3.89
C LEU A 575 -20.83 10.21 -2.55
N ARG A 576 -19.50 10.32 -2.48
CA ARG A 576 -18.81 10.89 -1.30
C ARG A 576 -18.99 12.40 -1.30
N GLU A 577 -19.45 12.94 -0.19
CA GLU A 577 -19.40 14.39 0.04
C GLU A 577 -17.93 14.82 0.04
N SER A 578 -17.60 15.83 -0.78
CA SER A 578 -16.29 16.48 -0.72
C SER A 578 -16.10 17.07 0.68
N GLU A 579 -14.93 16.90 1.29
CA GLU A 579 -14.58 17.48 2.60
C GLU A 579 -14.85 19.00 2.68
N ALA A 580 -14.92 19.68 1.54
CA ALA A 580 -15.21 21.10 1.42
C ALA A 580 -16.70 21.49 1.62
N VAL A 581 -17.64 20.54 1.71
CA VAL A 581 -19.10 20.82 1.72
C VAL A 581 -19.80 20.29 2.98
N ARG A 582 -19.08 20.13 4.09
CA ARG A 582 -19.70 19.87 5.40
C ARG A 582 -20.31 21.17 5.96
N ASP A 583 -21.37 21.66 5.33
CA ASP A 583 -22.18 22.75 5.86
C ASP A 583 -23.31 22.18 6.70
N GLU A 584 -23.16 22.21 8.03
CA GLU A 584 -24.06 21.64 9.04
C GLU A 584 -25.50 22.20 8.99
N ASN A 585 -25.76 23.23 8.18
CA ASN A 585 -27.06 23.88 8.04
C ASN A 585 -27.81 23.56 6.72
N SER A 586 -27.25 22.75 5.82
CA SER A 586 -27.95 22.34 4.61
C SER A 586 -28.80 21.08 4.87
N GLY A 587 -30.06 21.28 5.26
CA GLY A 587 -31.03 20.20 5.48
C GLY A 587 -31.41 19.36 4.24
N ASP A 588 -30.63 19.45 3.15
CA ASP A 588 -30.91 18.84 1.84
C ASP A 588 -29.70 18.12 1.21
N SER A 589 -28.63 17.78 1.97
CA SER A 589 -27.46 17.04 1.44
C SER A 589 -27.72 15.55 1.14
N ARG A 590 -28.98 15.11 1.05
CA ARG A 590 -29.37 13.69 0.86
C ARG A 590 -29.14 13.15 -0.56
N ALA A 591 -28.32 13.83 -1.34
CA ALA A 591 -28.12 13.65 -2.75
C ALA A 591 -27.03 12.59 -3.05
N GLY A 592 -27.21 11.36 -2.58
CA GLY A 592 -26.28 10.25 -2.92
C GLY A 592 -26.23 9.05 -1.99
N GLU A 593 -27.18 8.92 -1.06
CA GLU A 593 -27.15 7.87 -0.03
C GLU A 593 -27.27 6.45 -0.62
N PHE A 594 -26.33 5.59 -0.24
CA PHE A 594 -26.43 4.15 -0.44
C PHE A 594 -25.88 3.39 0.76
N HIS A 595 -26.37 2.16 0.95
CA HIS A 595 -25.99 1.28 2.06
C HIS A 595 -25.63 -0.10 1.54
N LEU A 596 -24.67 -0.77 2.19
CA LEU A 596 -24.27 -2.14 1.88
C LEU A 596 -24.61 -3.05 3.06
N VAL A 597 -25.35 -4.13 2.80
CA VAL A 597 -25.72 -5.14 3.80
C VAL A 597 -25.17 -6.50 3.42
N GLU A 598 -24.38 -7.07 4.32
CA GLU A 598 -23.83 -8.42 4.20
C GLU A 598 -24.80 -9.44 4.78
N HIS A 599 -25.29 -10.35 3.95
CA HIS A 599 -26.34 -11.28 4.41
C HIS A 599 -25.82 -12.21 5.50
N ILE A 600 -24.56 -12.64 5.43
CA ILE A 600 -23.97 -13.54 6.44
C ILE A 600 -24.09 -12.99 7.86
N LEU A 601 -24.07 -11.67 8.04
CA LEU A 601 -24.19 -11.01 9.34
C LEU A 601 -25.63 -11.03 9.89
N LEU A 602 -26.62 -11.29 9.05
CA LEU A 602 -28.02 -11.48 9.44
C LEU A 602 -28.34 -12.92 9.83
N ARG A 603 -27.33 -13.80 9.94
CA ARG A 603 -27.55 -15.18 10.38
C ARG A 603 -27.94 -15.23 11.87
N PRO A 604 -28.80 -16.18 12.28
CA PRO A 604 -29.09 -16.38 13.70
C PRO A 604 -27.82 -16.86 14.42
N THR A 605 -27.60 -16.34 15.62
CA THR A 605 -26.45 -16.63 16.47
C THR A 605 -26.82 -17.46 17.71
N ALA A 606 -28.06 -17.34 18.20
CA ALA A 606 -28.57 -18.09 19.35
C ALA A 606 -29.27 -19.42 18.99
N GLY A 607 -29.56 -19.65 17.70
CA GLY A 607 -30.31 -20.82 17.24
C GLY A 607 -30.07 -21.17 15.76
N ALA A 608 -30.70 -22.25 15.29
CA ALA A 608 -30.47 -22.77 13.93
C ALA A 608 -31.12 -21.92 12.81
N ARG A 609 -32.24 -21.25 13.11
CA ARG A 609 -33.04 -20.47 12.15
C ARG A 609 -33.74 -19.29 12.82
N HIS A 610 -34.04 -18.26 12.04
CA HIS A 610 -34.94 -17.19 12.47
C HIS A 610 -36.36 -17.73 12.68
N GLN A 611 -37.04 -17.23 13.69
CA GLN A 611 -38.41 -17.62 13.97
C GLN A 611 -39.35 -16.90 12.98
N ASN A 612 -40.31 -17.62 12.40
CA ASN A 612 -41.36 -17.09 11.53
C ASN A 612 -40.91 -16.45 10.19
N LEU A 613 -39.68 -16.70 9.75
CA LEU A 613 -39.19 -16.29 8.43
C LEU A 613 -38.81 -17.51 7.60
N ASP A 614 -39.32 -17.57 6.36
CA ASP A 614 -38.90 -18.55 5.37
C ASP A 614 -37.72 -17.97 4.57
N VAL A 615 -36.50 -18.31 4.99
CA VAL A 615 -35.27 -17.79 4.40
C VAL A 615 -34.79 -18.78 3.33
N PRO A 616 -34.63 -18.36 2.07
CA PRO A 616 -34.18 -19.24 1.00
C PRO A 616 -32.83 -19.90 1.30
N GLU A 617 -32.66 -21.14 0.84
CA GLU A 617 -31.37 -21.83 0.89
C GLU A 617 -30.30 -20.99 0.16
N GLY A 618 -29.13 -20.84 0.77
CA GLY A 618 -28.03 -20.05 0.22
C GLY A 618 -28.16 -18.52 0.41
N PHE A 619 -29.22 -18.00 1.06
CA PHE A 619 -29.40 -16.55 1.28
C PHE A 619 -28.17 -15.87 1.90
N TYR A 620 -27.53 -16.54 2.87
CA TYR A 620 -26.44 -16.00 3.68
C TYR A 620 -25.07 -16.08 3.03
N GLY A 621 -24.85 -17.02 2.11
CA GLY A 621 -23.52 -17.30 1.58
C GLY A 621 -23.15 -16.34 0.46
N LEU A 622 -22.06 -15.59 0.64
CA LEU A 622 -21.41 -14.77 -0.40
C LEU A 622 -22.39 -13.83 -1.12
N ARG A 623 -23.22 -13.11 -0.37
CA ARG A 623 -24.29 -12.28 -0.92
C ARG A 623 -24.41 -10.92 -0.23
N LEU A 624 -24.58 -9.87 -1.04
CA LEU A 624 -24.71 -8.49 -0.61
C LEU A 624 -26.02 -7.90 -1.11
N SER A 625 -26.63 -7.02 -0.33
CA SER A 625 -27.64 -6.07 -0.80
C SER A 625 -27.04 -4.67 -0.79
N LEU A 626 -27.03 -4.00 -1.94
CA LEU A 626 -26.68 -2.58 -2.06
C LEU A 626 -27.96 -1.77 -2.28
N LEU A 627 -28.32 -0.93 -1.31
CA LEU A 627 -29.57 -0.20 -1.30
C LEU A 627 -29.31 1.27 -1.61
N PHE A 628 -29.75 1.72 -2.78
CA PHE A 628 -29.59 3.09 -3.26
C PHE A 628 -30.90 3.86 -3.14
N ALA A 629 -30.83 5.13 -2.73
CA ALA A 629 -31.97 6.02 -2.83
C ALA A 629 -32.34 6.25 -4.32
N VAL A 630 -33.63 6.21 -4.65
CA VAL A 630 -34.12 6.50 -6.00
C VAL A 630 -33.76 7.94 -6.37
N ARG A 631 -33.06 8.11 -7.49
CA ARG A 631 -32.74 9.42 -8.08
C ARG A 631 -33.30 9.58 -9.48
N GLY A 632 -33.91 10.75 -9.71
CA GLY A 632 -34.44 11.16 -11.01
C GLY A 632 -35.66 10.35 -11.47
N SER A 633 -36.37 10.88 -12.46
CA SER A 633 -37.43 10.18 -13.18
C SER A 633 -37.12 10.14 -14.68
N GLY A 634 -37.70 9.18 -15.41
CA GLY A 634 -37.49 9.04 -16.86
C GLY A 634 -36.13 8.43 -17.26
N SER A 635 -35.65 8.78 -18.46
CA SER A 635 -34.47 8.15 -19.10
C SER A 635 -33.14 8.43 -18.38
N SER A 636 -32.98 9.62 -17.79
CA SER A 636 -31.78 9.97 -17.02
C SER A 636 -31.65 9.15 -15.74
N GLY A 637 -32.78 8.85 -15.07
CA GLY A 637 -32.79 7.96 -13.92
C GLY A 637 -32.35 6.55 -14.30
N LEU A 638 -32.91 5.99 -15.37
CA LEU A 638 -32.57 4.65 -15.85
C LEU A 638 -31.09 4.50 -16.22
N ALA A 639 -30.52 5.48 -16.92
CA ALA A 639 -29.12 5.44 -17.32
C ALA A 639 -28.17 5.58 -16.11
N PHE A 640 -28.55 6.33 -15.07
CA PHE A 640 -27.79 6.36 -13.81
C PHE A 640 -27.83 4.99 -13.11
N ARG A 641 -29.00 4.34 -13.06
CA ARG A 641 -29.14 3.00 -12.47
C ARG A 641 -28.25 1.98 -13.16
N GLN A 642 -28.25 1.98 -14.50
CA GLN A 642 -27.37 1.12 -15.31
C GLN A 642 -25.89 1.38 -14.99
N LEU A 643 -25.47 2.64 -14.88
CA LEU A 643 -24.11 2.98 -14.52
C LEU A 643 -23.74 2.47 -13.12
N VAL A 644 -24.64 2.63 -12.14
CA VAL A 644 -24.44 2.10 -10.78
C VAL A 644 -24.29 0.59 -10.82
N GLU A 645 -25.21 -0.12 -11.47
CA GLU A 645 -25.19 -1.58 -11.59
C GLU A 645 -23.92 -2.09 -12.30
N GLU A 646 -23.49 -1.46 -13.38
CA GLU A 646 -22.21 -1.77 -14.05
C GLU A 646 -21.01 -1.52 -13.14
N THR A 647 -21.03 -0.41 -12.38
CA THR A 647 -19.94 -0.06 -11.47
C THR A 647 -19.85 -1.05 -10.31
N VAL A 648 -20.99 -1.45 -9.74
CA VAL A 648 -21.08 -2.51 -8.73
C VAL A 648 -20.54 -3.82 -9.29
N ALA A 649 -21.01 -4.25 -10.47
CA ALA A 649 -20.59 -5.51 -11.07
C ALA A 649 -19.08 -5.56 -11.39
N ARG A 650 -18.46 -4.44 -11.79
CA ARG A 650 -17.02 -4.37 -12.09
C ARG A 650 -16.12 -4.35 -10.86
N ASN A 651 -16.63 -3.90 -9.71
CA ASN A 651 -15.83 -3.69 -8.51
C ASN A 651 -16.13 -4.69 -7.39
N CYS A 652 -17.26 -5.38 -7.44
CA CYS A 652 -17.59 -6.43 -6.49
C CYS A 652 -16.70 -7.68 -6.76
N PRO A 653 -16.18 -8.35 -5.71
CA PRO A 653 -15.45 -9.61 -5.88
C PRO A 653 -16.27 -10.66 -6.62
N ALA A 654 -15.68 -11.35 -7.59
CA ALA A 654 -16.40 -12.23 -8.51
C ALA A 654 -17.14 -13.42 -7.85
N HIS A 655 -16.70 -13.83 -6.65
CA HIS A 655 -17.33 -14.90 -5.89
C HIS A 655 -18.50 -14.41 -5.00
N ILE A 656 -18.70 -13.10 -4.88
CA ILE A 656 -19.78 -12.47 -4.14
C ILE A 656 -20.89 -12.08 -5.12
N HIS A 657 -22.15 -12.33 -4.73
CA HIS A 657 -23.32 -11.95 -5.49
C HIS A 657 -23.93 -10.64 -4.96
N PRO A 658 -23.73 -9.49 -5.65
CA PRO A 658 -24.38 -8.24 -5.30
C PRO A 658 -25.80 -8.16 -5.85
N GLU A 659 -26.76 -7.77 -5.02
CA GLU A 659 -28.11 -7.37 -5.43
C GLU A 659 -28.28 -5.87 -5.23
N VAL A 660 -28.69 -5.15 -6.27
CA VAL A 660 -28.91 -3.70 -6.21
C VAL A 660 -30.40 -3.42 -6.04
N PHE A 661 -30.75 -2.66 -5.01
CA PHE A 661 -32.11 -2.24 -4.71
C PHE A 661 -32.23 -0.72 -4.82
N TRP A 662 -33.36 -0.25 -5.32
CA TRP A 662 -33.66 1.17 -5.48
C TRP A 662 -34.86 1.52 -4.59
N LEU A 663 -34.60 2.24 -3.50
CA LEU A 663 -35.61 2.56 -2.49
C LEU A 663 -36.16 3.98 -2.65
N ASP A 664 -37.47 4.11 -2.54
CA ASP A 664 -38.09 5.43 -2.39
C ASP A 664 -37.87 5.98 -0.96
N VAL A 665 -38.35 7.19 -0.69
CA VAL A 665 -38.11 7.86 0.60
C VAL A 665 -38.73 7.10 1.79
N PRO A 666 -39.98 6.60 1.72
CA PRO A 666 -40.54 5.71 2.74
C PRO A 666 -39.70 4.46 2.99
N ASP A 667 -39.34 3.71 1.95
CA ASP A 667 -38.60 2.46 2.10
C ASP A 667 -37.19 2.70 2.62
N MET A 668 -36.50 3.77 2.17
CA MET A 668 -35.18 4.15 2.69
C MET A 668 -35.24 4.56 4.16
N THR A 669 -36.32 5.24 4.58
CA THR A 669 -36.49 5.61 5.99
C THR A 669 -36.72 4.38 6.86
N ARG A 670 -37.60 3.46 6.43
CA ARG A 670 -37.83 2.18 7.10
C ARG A 670 -36.56 1.33 7.17
N PHE A 671 -35.79 1.28 6.08
CA PHE A 671 -34.52 0.57 6.04
C PHE A 671 -33.55 1.10 7.10
N ARG A 672 -33.34 2.42 7.16
CA ARG A 672 -32.40 3.04 8.12
C ARG A 672 -32.76 2.73 9.56
N GLU A 673 -34.03 2.85 9.92
CA GLU A 673 -34.50 2.52 11.28
C GLU A 673 -34.18 1.06 11.65
N LEU A 674 -34.43 0.12 10.75
CA LEU A 674 -34.13 -1.30 10.95
C LEU A 674 -32.62 -1.58 11.00
N HIS A 675 -31.87 -0.97 10.09
CA HIS A 675 -30.43 -1.13 9.98
C HIS A 675 -29.69 -0.57 11.19
N ASP A 676 -30.05 0.65 11.63
CA ASP A 676 -29.46 1.30 12.81
C ASP A 676 -29.79 0.51 14.08
N SER A 677 -31.04 0.04 14.23
CA SER A 677 -31.44 -0.80 15.35
C SER A 677 -30.61 -2.10 15.41
N TRP A 678 -30.43 -2.76 14.27
CA TRP A 678 -29.62 -3.98 14.16
C TRP A 678 -28.14 -3.74 14.45
N LEU A 679 -27.53 -2.69 13.87
CA LEU A 679 -26.14 -2.33 14.13
C LEU A 679 -25.92 -1.96 15.61
N GLN A 680 -26.82 -1.18 16.21
CA GLN A 680 -26.75 -0.83 17.62
C GLN A 680 -26.80 -2.09 18.50
N ALA A 681 -27.66 -3.05 18.15
CA ALA A 681 -27.73 -4.33 18.85
C ALA A 681 -26.41 -5.11 18.75
N ARG A 682 -25.81 -5.21 17.55
CA ARG A 682 -24.52 -5.91 17.36
C ARG A 682 -23.35 -5.26 18.10
N ARG A 683 -23.34 -3.92 18.19
CA ARG A 683 -22.30 -3.15 18.87
C ARG A 683 -22.38 -3.19 20.39
N THR A 684 -23.49 -3.68 20.96
CA THR A 684 -23.69 -3.71 22.41
C THR A 684 -23.32 -5.08 22.97
N PRO A 685 -22.13 -5.25 23.59
CA PRO A 685 -21.62 -6.58 23.95
C PRO A 685 -22.42 -7.28 25.05
N THR A 686 -23.23 -6.52 25.80
CA THR A 686 -24.04 -6.99 26.94
C THR A 686 -25.42 -7.50 26.51
N LEU A 687 -25.84 -7.29 25.27
CA LEU A 687 -27.13 -7.76 24.80
C LEU A 687 -27.14 -9.28 24.65
N ALA A 688 -28.29 -9.88 24.98
CA ALA A 688 -28.52 -11.30 24.74
C ALA A 688 -28.58 -11.57 23.23
N ALA A 689 -28.01 -12.69 22.78
CA ALA A 689 -27.99 -13.07 21.37
C ALA A 689 -29.39 -13.12 20.73
N GLN A 690 -30.44 -13.44 21.51
CA GLN A 690 -31.82 -13.39 21.01
C GLN A 690 -32.25 -11.99 20.56
N VAL A 691 -31.84 -10.93 21.26
CA VAL A 691 -32.21 -9.55 20.91
C VAL A 691 -31.55 -9.12 19.61
N VAL A 692 -30.29 -9.54 19.41
CA VAL A 692 -29.56 -9.31 18.16
C VAL A 692 -30.23 -10.07 17.01
N ASP A 693 -30.61 -11.33 17.24
CA ASP A 693 -31.30 -12.18 16.25
C ASP A 693 -32.70 -11.64 15.89
N GLU A 694 -33.43 -11.04 16.83
CA GLU A 694 -34.72 -10.35 16.59
C GLU A 694 -34.56 -9.12 15.70
N ALA A 695 -33.57 -8.26 15.99
CA ALA A 695 -33.28 -7.11 15.14
C ALA A 695 -32.82 -7.53 13.73
N ALA A 696 -31.98 -8.57 13.64
CA ALA A 696 -31.57 -9.15 12.37
C ALA A 696 -32.76 -9.73 11.59
N SER A 697 -33.72 -10.37 12.27
CA SER A 697 -34.95 -10.90 11.66
C SER A 697 -35.79 -9.78 11.04
N ALA A 698 -35.93 -8.64 11.72
CA ALA A 698 -36.71 -7.52 11.20
C ALA A 698 -36.10 -6.93 9.91
N LEU A 699 -34.77 -6.72 9.90
CA LEU A 699 -34.04 -6.26 8.71
C LEU A 699 -34.09 -7.30 7.58
N LEU A 700 -33.92 -8.59 7.91
CA LEU A 700 -34.03 -9.67 6.94
C LEU A 700 -35.43 -9.75 6.31
N GLY A 701 -36.48 -9.59 7.10
CA GLY A 701 -37.86 -9.54 6.63
C GLY A 701 -38.06 -8.45 5.58
N PHE A 702 -37.53 -7.25 5.83
CA PHE A 702 -37.55 -6.14 4.88
C PHE A 702 -36.81 -6.48 3.57
N LEU A 703 -35.61 -7.07 3.63
CA LEU A 703 -34.88 -7.48 2.41
C LEU A 703 -35.63 -8.56 1.61
N LEU A 704 -36.31 -9.49 2.29
CA LEU A 704 -37.14 -10.51 1.64
C LEU A 704 -38.40 -9.90 1.00
N GLU A 705 -38.99 -8.86 1.59
CA GLU A 705 -40.10 -8.10 1.00
C GLU A 705 -39.68 -7.45 -0.32
N LEU A 706 -38.50 -6.81 -0.37
CA LEU A 706 -37.98 -6.16 -1.58
C LEU A 706 -37.75 -7.12 -2.76
N ARG A 707 -37.54 -8.42 -2.49
CA ARG A 707 -37.37 -9.44 -3.53
C ARG A 707 -38.68 -9.98 -4.09
N LYS A 708 -39.80 -9.78 -3.40
CA LYS A 708 -41.10 -10.22 -3.91
C LYS A 708 -41.47 -9.34 -5.10
N PRO A 709 -41.97 -9.91 -6.20
CA PRO A 709 -42.53 -9.08 -7.27
C PRO A 709 -43.64 -8.20 -6.67
N PRO A 710 -43.80 -6.95 -7.14
CA PRO A 710 -44.89 -6.09 -6.68
C PRO A 710 -46.21 -6.84 -6.85
N ALA A 711 -47.03 -6.87 -5.81
CA ALA A 711 -48.33 -7.52 -5.86
C ALA A 711 -49.14 -6.90 -7.02
N THR A 712 -49.40 -7.72 -8.04
CA THR A 712 -50.14 -7.35 -9.26
C THR A 712 -51.57 -6.95 -8.98
#